data_AF-K9P9M5-F1
#
_entry.id   AF-K9P9M5-F1
#
_cell.length_a   1.000
_cell.length_b   1.000
_cell.length_c   1.000
_cell.angle_alpha   90.00
_cell.angle_beta   90.00
_cell.angle_gamma   90.00
#
_symmetry.space_group_name_H-M   'P 1'
#
loop_
_entity.id
_entity.type
_entity.pdbx_description
1 polymer ?
#
loop_
_entity_poly.entity_id
_entity_poly.type
_entity_poly.pdbx_seq_one_letter_code
_entity_poly.pdbx_strand_id
1 'polypeptide(L)'
;MASPTPAPCPPKGQALLEAMRRHLFSSQAKSASLATTHDHYVCLSLAVRDILLTSWVDTADTYTRQHVRTATYMSAEYLLGPHLENNLVSLGLREEAAAACEALGLTLEEMLAEEPEPGLGNGGLGRLAACFQESMATLELPAIGYGIRYEFGIFRQQIGPGGQMESTDPWLARGNPWEVIRPEWSYPVLIGGQTVIGVAYDTPILGYGVHTANTLRLWSAQAPDAFDFASFNAGDYTRAVLHKVQSETLSKVLYPNDELEQGKRLRLSQQIFFVSCSLQDMFRILASQGIPVTEFHRKFAVQLNDTHPAIAVAELMRLLIDVHGVDWDTAWSITTATISYTNHTLLPEALEAWGLELFQQLLPRQLQIIYEINARFLRTLRIRFPGQPELLERLSLIEEGPHRKVRMAHLAVVGSHTVNGVAELHSRLLKENLFAEFARVWPDRFTNITNGVTPRRWLAVANPPLAALLNDAIGTDWCRHLDQLRRLEPLATDAAFLERWQGVREQAKERLAATIRQDTGVLVDPASLFDVQVKRIHEYKRQHMAALQVVERYLRLRAGEDLPPRTVIFGGKAAPGYAMAKLIIRLIVGMAEIINIDPAMDGRLRVIFLPNFSVKLGQKIYPAVDLSEQISTAGMEASGTGNMKMSLNGALTIGTLDGANIEIRDRVGDDNFFLFGHTAEQLAAINRNGYHPMPWLENDALAKEAIDLIGSGHFSEGDRDLFHPLLANLCSSDPFRVMADLGDYRRAQNEVDSAWCDAGRWSMMSVLNTARCGFFSSDRSIQEYAERIWKVAPVPVNACSVIPSPSP
;
A
#
# COMPACT_ATOMS: atom_id res chain seq x y z
N MET A 1 27.29 51.82 -32.96
CA MET A 1 27.44 50.67 -32.04
C MET A 1 26.15 49.89 -32.10
N ALA A 2 26.17 48.70 -32.69
CA ALA A 2 24.99 47.84 -32.80
C ALA A 2 24.70 47.23 -31.42
N SER A 3 23.46 47.37 -30.96
CA SER A 3 22.91 46.71 -29.79
C SER A 3 23.03 45.18 -29.94
N PRO A 4 23.45 44.44 -28.89
CA PRO A 4 23.54 42.99 -28.97
C PRO A 4 22.12 42.41 -29.10
N THR A 5 21.90 41.63 -30.16
CA THR A 5 20.73 40.76 -30.30
C THR A 5 20.65 39.83 -29.09
N PRO A 6 19.49 39.70 -28.42
CA PRO A 6 19.32 38.75 -27.33
C PRO A 6 19.58 37.34 -27.84
N ALA A 7 20.36 36.56 -27.09
CA ALA A 7 20.58 35.15 -27.40
C ALA A 7 19.23 34.42 -27.43
N PRO A 8 18.99 33.51 -28.39
CA PRO A 8 17.75 32.74 -28.44
C PRO A 8 17.60 31.93 -27.15
N CYS A 9 16.39 31.94 -26.59
CA CYS A 9 16.05 31.09 -25.44
C CYS A 9 16.31 29.61 -25.84
N PRO A 10 16.98 28.81 -25.01
CA PRO A 10 17.24 27.41 -25.34
C PRO A 10 15.91 26.66 -25.60
N PRO A 11 15.88 25.70 -26.54
CA PRO A 11 14.69 24.90 -26.78
C PRO A 11 14.22 24.19 -25.51
N LYS A 12 12.90 24.03 -25.37
CA LYS A 12 12.30 23.30 -24.24
C LYS A 12 12.90 21.90 -24.14
N GLY A 13 13.32 21.49 -22.94
CA GLY A 13 13.93 20.18 -22.71
C GLY A 13 15.41 20.03 -23.13
N GLN A 14 16.08 21.08 -23.63
CA GLN A 14 17.48 20.98 -24.06
C GLN A 14 18.42 20.44 -22.95
N ALA A 15 18.26 20.91 -21.71
CA ALA A 15 19.10 20.46 -20.59
C ALA A 15 18.94 18.96 -20.30
N LEU A 16 17.70 18.44 -20.35
CA LEU A 16 17.44 17.00 -20.20
C LEU A 16 18.00 16.20 -21.37
N LEU A 17 17.84 16.69 -22.60
CA LEU A 17 18.41 16.05 -23.79
C LEU A 17 19.93 15.92 -23.71
N GLU A 18 20.62 16.98 -23.30
CA GLU A 18 22.07 16.98 -23.10
C GLU A 18 22.49 16.03 -21.98
N ALA A 19 21.75 16.02 -20.86
CA ALA A 19 21.99 15.08 -19.76
C ALA A 19 21.79 13.62 -20.20
N MET A 20 20.73 13.33 -20.96
CA MET A 20 20.47 11.99 -21.53
C MET A 20 21.61 11.55 -22.45
N ARG A 21 22.08 12.43 -23.36
CA ARG A 21 23.22 12.13 -24.25
C ARG A 21 24.50 11.85 -23.46
N ARG A 22 24.74 12.64 -22.40
CA ARG A 22 25.86 12.44 -21.50
C ARG A 22 25.78 11.07 -20.81
N HIS A 23 24.64 10.69 -20.22
CA HIS A 23 24.49 9.37 -19.60
C HIS A 23 24.54 8.21 -20.59
N LEU A 24 24.07 8.41 -21.83
CA LEU A 24 24.20 7.39 -22.87
C LEU A 24 25.68 7.08 -23.14
N PHE A 25 26.50 8.13 -23.21
CA PHE A 25 27.94 8.00 -23.40
C PHE A 25 28.67 7.51 -22.14
N SER A 26 28.45 8.14 -20.97
CA SER A 26 29.27 7.93 -19.78
C SER A 26 28.77 6.81 -18.85
N SER A 27 27.46 6.62 -18.76
CA SER A 27 26.84 5.64 -17.85
C SER A 27 26.46 4.35 -18.56
N GLN A 28 25.93 4.44 -19.79
CA GLN A 28 25.58 3.26 -20.60
C GLN A 28 26.71 2.81 -21.53
N ALA A 29 27.75 3.62 -21.73
CA ALA A 29 28.88 3.34 -22.63
C ALA A 29 28.42 2.95 -24.05
N LYS A 30 27.37 3.60 -24.56
CA LYS A 30 26.74 3.28 -25.85
C LYS A 30 26.73 4.48 -26.79
N SER A 31 26.77 4.19 -28.10
CA SER A 31 26.46 5.17 -29.15
C SER A 31 24.94 5.19 -29.41
N ALA A 32 24.44 6.27 -30.00
CA ALA A 32 23.03 6.37 -30.41
C ALA A 32 22.60 5.22 -31.35
N SER A 33 23.50 4.71 -32.18
CA SER A 33 23.22 3.62 -33.11
C SER A 33 23.04 2.24 -32.45
N LEU A 34 23.49 2.08 -31.20
CA LEU A 34 23.40 0.81 -30.45
C LEU A 34 22.46 0.92 -29.24
N ALA A 35 21.89 2.10 -29.00
CA ALA A 35 21.02 2.37 -27.88
C ALA A 35 19.65 1.71 -28.09
N THR A 36 19.20 0.97 -27.08
CA THR A 36 17.85 0.43 -26.99
C THR A 36 16.92 1.41 -26.28
N THR A 37 15.61 1.21 -26.39
CA THR A 37 14.60 1.94 -25.61
C THR A 37 14.91 1.90 -24.10
N HIS A 38 15.36 0.74 -23.61
CA HIS A 38 15.76 0.58 -22.21
C HIS A 38 16.95 1.46 -21.83
N ASP A 39 17.97 1.57 -22.70
CA ASP A 39 19.12 2.44 -22.46
C ASP A 39 18.69 3.90 -22.35
N HIS A 40 17.79 4.35 -23.23
CA HIS A 40 17.22 5.69 -23.19
C HIS A 40 16.38 5.95 -21.93
N TYR A 41 15.59 4.96 -21.48
CA TYR A 41 14.88 5.02 -20.21
C TYR A 41 15.84 5.21 -19.02
N VAL A 42 16.93 4.43 -18.98
CA VAL A 42 17.94 4.56 -17.92
C VAL A 42 18.60 5.95 -17.99
N CYS A 43 18.92 6.44 -19.19
CA CYS A 43 19.50 7.77 -19.37
C CYS A 43 18.58 8.90 -18.90
N LEU A 44 17.28 8.82 -19.21
CA LEU A 44 16.29 9.79 -18.72
C LEU A 44 16.15 9.70 -17.20
N SER A 45 16.08 8.48 -16.65
CA SER A 45 15.98 8.27 -15.20
C SER A 45 17.20 8.82 -14.45
N LEU A 46 18.41 8.61 -14.97
CA LEU A 46 19.64 9.18 -14.39
C LEU A 46 19.68 10.70 -14.53
N ALA A 47 19.25 11.27 -15.66
CA ALA A 47 19.18 12.72 -15.85
C ALA A 47 18.20 13.38 -14.86
N VAL A 48 17.05 12.76 -14.60
CA VAL A 48 16.09 13.22 -13.59
C VAL A 48 16.65 13.01 -12.17
N ARG A 49 17.31 11.88 -11.93
CA ARG A 49 17.95 11.58 -10.64
C ARG A 49 19.05 12.59 -10.28
N ASP A 50 19.86 13.05 -11.25
CA ASP A 50 20.89 14.06 -11.01
C ASP A 50 20.31 15.32 -10.34
N ILE A 51 19.16 15.81 -10.86
CA ILE A 51 18.44 16.98 -10.32
C ILE A 51 17.94 16.67 -8.90
N LEU A 52 17.29 15.51 -8.74
CA LEU A 52 16.72 15.07 -7.47
C LEU A 52 17.81 14.86 -6.38
N LEU A 53 19.01 14.40 -6.75
CA LEU A 53 20.12 14.20 -5.81
C LEU A 53 20.64 15.53 -5.26
N THR A 54 20.58 16.63 -6.02
CA THR A 54 20.90 17.98 -5.50
C THR A 54 19.96 18.34 -4.35
N SER A 55 18.65 18.20 -4.55
CA SER A 55 17.63 18.38 -3.52
C SER A 55 17.86 17.49 -2.30
N TRP A 56 18.23 16.23 -2.51
CA TRP A 56 18.47 15.28 -1.43
C TRP A 56 19.69 15.62 -0.57
N VAL A 57 20.81 16.01 -1.20
CA VAL A 57 22.02 16.41 -0.47
C VAL A 57 21.76 17.68 0.34
N ASP A 58 21.11 18.68 -0.26
CA ASP A 58 20.75 19.94 0.41
C ASP A 58 19.83 19.69 1.62
N THR A 59 18.87 18.77 1.47
CA THR A 59 17.96 18.35 2.53
C THR A 59 18.72 17.68 3.67
N ALA A 60 19.56 16.69 3.35
CA ALA A 60 20.33 15.94 4.34
C ALA A 60 21.29 16.84 5.13
N ASP A 61 21.96 17.77 4.45
CA ASP A 61 22.87 18.74 5.07
C ASP A 61 22.10 19.74 5.97
N THR A 62 20.97 20.27 5.49
CA THR A 62 20.10 21.16 6.28
C THR A 62 19.61 20.48 7.56
N TYR A 63 19.09 19.26 7.44
CA TYR A 63 18.60 18.49 8.60
C TYR A 63 19.69 18.13 9.60
N THR A 64 20.92 17.90 9.11
CA THR A 64 22.09 17.63 9.95
C THR A 64 22.54 18.88 10.69
N ARG A 65 22.73 20.00 9.98
CA ARG A 65 23.20 21.27 10.57
C ARG A 65 22.24 21.84 11.60
N GLN A 66 20.93 21.69 11.39
CA GLN A 66 19.91 22.24 12.29
C GLN A 66 19.48 21.27 13.40
N HIS A 67 20.07 20.07 13.48
CA HIS A 67 19.70 19.03 14.45
C HIS A 67 18.18 18.73 14.50
N VAL A 68 17.51 18.77 13.34
CA VAL A 68 16.04 18.73 13.27
C VAL A 68 15.48 17.45 13.87
N ARG A 69 14.33 17.52 14.53
CA ARG A 69 13.59 16.31 14.93
C ARG A 69 13.08 15.60 13.68
N THR A 70 13.26 14.28 13.62
CA THR A 70 12.98 13.47 12.43
C THR A 70 11.95 12.39 12.74
N ALA A 71 10.88 12.33 11.94
CA ALA A 71 9.94 11.21 11.97
C ALA A 71 10.56 10.01 11.25
N THR A 72 10.48 8.82 11.84
CA THR A 72 10.97 7.59 11.23
C THR A 72 9.80 6.64 11.08
N TYR A 73 9.52 6.23 9.85
CA TYR A 73 8.40 5.35 9.53
C TYR A 73 8.95 3.94 9.29
N MET A 74 8.62 3.00 10.17
CA MET A 74 9.08 1.61 10.05
C MET A 74 7.99 0.74 9.44
N SER A 75 8.24 0.18 8.25
CA SER A 75 7.29 -0.72 7.60
C SER A 75 8.00 -1.87 6.88
N ALA A 76 7.39 -3.05 6.96
CA ALA A 76 7.84 -4.21 6.20
C ALA A 76 7.62 -4.07 4.69
N GLU A 77 6.76 -3.14 4.24
CA GLU A 77 6.46 -2.96 2.81
C GLU A 77 6.34 -1.49 2.41
N TYR A 78 6.79 -1.19 1.18
CA TYR A 78 6.65 0.09 0.49
C TYR A 78 6.25 -0.16 -0.96
N LEU A 79 4.96 -0.02 -1.27
CA LEU A 79 4.47 -0.24 -2.63
C LEU A 79 4.59 1.06 -3.43
N LEU A 80 5.80 1.43 -3.83
CA LEU A 80 6.14 2.75 -4.39
C LEU A 80 5.53 3.04 -5.77
N GLY A 81 5.48 2.02 -6.64
CA GLY A 81 5.21 2.22 -8.06
C GLY A 81 6.41 2.72 -8.85
N PRO A 82 6.29 2.83 -10.18
CA PRO A 82 7.30 3.47 -11.03
C PRO A 82 7.63 4.89 -10.54
N HIS A 83 8.90 5.28 -10.58
CA HIS A 83 9.41 6.54 -10.05
C HIS A 83 9.52 7.64 -11.11
N LEU A 84 9.77 7.29 -12.38
CA LEU A 84 10.12 8.26 -13.42
C LEU A 84 9.04 9.32 -13.60
N GLU A 85 7.80 8.92 -13.92
CA GLU A 85 6.71 9.88 -14.15
C GLU A 85 6.38 10.68 -12.88
N ASN A 86 6.45 10.02 -11.71
CA ASN A 86 6.19 10.67 -10.44
C ASN A 86 7.20 11.79 -10.16
N ASN A 87 8.49 11.53 -10.41
CA ASN A 87 9.54 12.54 -10.23
C ASN A 87 9.45 13.65 -11.28
N LEU A 88 9.10 13.32 -12.53
CA LEU A 88 8.84 14.32 -13.58
C LEU A 88 7.68 15.26 -13.19
N VAL A 89 6.59 14.70 -12.65
CA VAL A 89 5.45 15.50 -12.17
C VAL A 89 5.84 16.35 -10.96
N SER A 90 6.56 15.79 -9.97
CA SER A 90 7.00 16.53 -8.79
C SER A 90 7.97 17.68 -9.09
N LEU A 91 8.82 17.52 -10.11
CA LEU A 91 9.76 18.56 -10.58
C LEU A 91 9.13 19.55 -11.58
N GLY A 92 7.94 19.26 -12.10
CA GLY A 92 7.34 20.04 -13.18
C GLY A 92 8.10 19.92 -14.51
N LEU A 93 8.70 18.75 -14.79
CA LEU A 93 9.57 18.50 -15.95
C LEU A 93 8.95 17.56 -17.00
N ARG A 94 7.66 17.22 -16.88
CA ARG A 94 7.02 16.22 -17.76
C ARG A 94 7.04 16.66 -19.22
N GLU A 95 6.76 17.93 -19.50
CA GLU A 95 6.74 18.46 -20.88
C GLU A 95 8.14 18.60 -21.46
N GLU A 96 9.12 18.98 -20.65
CA GLU A 96 10.55 19.03 -21.00
C GLU A 96 11.09 17.64 -21.32
N ALA A 97 10.71 16.62 -20.55
CA ALA A 97 11.08 15.24 -20.82
C ALA A 97 10.46 14.72 -22.12
N ALA A 98 9.19 15.04 -22.39
CA ALA A 98 8.54 14.69 -23.64
C ALA A 98 9.26 15.31 -24.85
N ALA A 99 9.59 16.61 -24.79
CA ALA A 99 10.34 17.29 -25.85
C ALA A 99 11.75 16.70 -26.03
N ALA A 100 12.43 16.32 -24.94
CA ALA A 100 13.74 15.68 -25.00
C ALA A 100 13.69 14.28 -25.64
N CYS A 101 12.67 13.48 -25.33
CA CYS A 101 12.42 12.19 -25.98
C CYS A 101 12.13 12.35 -27.48
N GLU A 102 11.28 13.31 -27.85
CA GLU A 102 10.92 13.57 -29.25
C GLU A 102 12.14 13.98 -30.09
N ALA A 103 13.03 14.79 -29.51
CA ALA A 103 14.30 15.17 -30.15
C ALA A 103 15.26 13.99 -30.38
N LEU A 104 15.02 12.84 -29.74
CA LEU A 104 15.74 11.58 -29.96
C LEU A 104 14.94 10.58 -30.83
N GLY A 105 13.77 10.97 -31.32
CA GLY A 105 12.87 10.09 -32.09
C GLY A 105 12.12 9.07 -31.25
N LEU A 106 11.89 9.36 -29.96
CA LEU A 106 11.21 8.50 -28.98
C LEU A 106 10.02 9.25 -28.37
N THR A 107 9.13 8.52 -27.70
CA THR A 107 8.04 9.09 -26.90
C THR A 107 8.32 8.95 -25.41
N LEU A 108 7.75 9.84 -24.59
CA LEU A 108 7.84 9.71 -23.13
C LEU A 108 7.12 8.43 -22.67
N GLU A 109 5.99 8.10 -23.28
CA GLU A 109 5.17 6.93 -22.97
C GLU A 109 5.95 5.62 -23.16
N GLU A 110 6.82 5.51 -24.18
CA GLU A 110 7.75 4.38 -24.34
C GLU A 110 8.74 4.29 -23.18
N MET A 111 9.28 5.41 -22.72
CA MET A 111 10.22 5.43 -21.57
C MET A 111 9.53 5.02 -20.27
N LEU A 112 8.30 5.50 -20.04
CA LEU A 112 7.50 5.15 -18.86
C LEU A 112 7.09 3.67 -18.88
N ALA A 113 6.86 3.10 -20.07
CA ALA A 113 6.54 1.69 -20.23
C ALA A 113 7.72 0.76 -19.84
N GLU A 114 8.97 1.19 -20.05
CA GLU A 114 10.18 0.42 -19.72
C GLU A 114 10.44 0.24 -18.22
N GLU A 115 9.94 1.16 -17.38
CA GLU A 115 10.20 1.12 -15.94
C GLU A 115 9.50 -0.09 -15.27
N PRO A 116 10.24 -0.98 -14.58
CA PRO A 116 9.66 -2.09 -13.84
C PRO A 116 8.90 -1.60 -12.60
N GLU A 117 7.89 -2.37 -12.17
CA GLU A 117 7.25 -2.15 -10.87
C GLU A 117 8.20 -2.57 -9.74
N PRO A 118 8.51 -1.70 -8.77
CA PRO A 118 9.33 -2.10 -7.62
C PRO A 118 8.62 -3.17 -6.77
N GLY A 119 9.23 -4.34 -6.65
CA GLY A 119 8.74 -5.46 -5.84
C GLY A 119 8.96 -5.25 -4.35
N LEU A 120 8.36 -4.21 -3.76
CA LEU A 120 8.62 -3.80 -2.38
C LEU A 120 7.38 -3.77 -1.48
N GLY A 121 6.21 -4.16 -2.01
CA GLY A 121 4.98 -4.27 -1.22
C GLY A 121 3.93 -5.18 -1.86
N ASN A 122 2.85 -5.40 -1.11
CA ASN A 122 1.75 -6.28 -1.50
C ASN A 122 0.43 -5.51 -1.63
N GLY A 123 0.07 -4.70 -0.62
CA GLY A 123 -1.30 -4.19 -0.50
C GLY A 123 -1.43 -2.76 0.01
N GLY A 124 -2.56 -2.52 0.68
CA GLY A 124 -2.95 -1.19 1.16
C GLY A 124 -1.97 -0.60 2.18
N LEU A 125 -1.38 -1.42 3.04
CA LEU A 125 -0.41 -1.01 4.06
C LEU A 125 0.88 -0.46 3.41
N GLY A 126 1.49 -1.21 2.48
CA GLY A 126 2.66 -0.75 1.73
C GLY A 126 2.36 0.45 0.83
N ARG A 127 1.14 0.53 0.27
CA ARG A 127 0.75 1.69 -0.55
C ARG A 127 0.52 2.94 0.28
N LEU A 128 0.02 2.80 1.50
CA LEU A 128 -0.13 3.88 2.46
C LEU A 128 1.24 4.42 2.86
N ALA A 129 2.17 3.54 3.24
CA ALA A 129 3.55 3.91 3.56
C ALA A 129 4.20 4.74 2.45
N ALA A 130 4.01 4.33 1.18
CA ALA A 130 4.49 5.07 0.03
C ALA A 130 3.80 6.44 -0.16
N CYS A 131 2.47 6.56 0.03
CA CYS A 131 1.78 7.86 -0.02
C CYS A 131 2.27 8.80 1.11
N PHE A 132 2.53 8.24 2.28
CA PHE A 132 3.01 8.96 3.46
C PHE A 132 4.42 9.50 3.27
N GLN A 133 5.35 8.72 2.69
CA GLN A 133 6.69 9.20 2.36
C GLN A 133 6.66 10.42 1.42
N GLU A 134 5.83 10.35 0.39
CA GLU A 134 5.68 11.45 -0.58
C GLU A 134 5.04 12.71 0.05
N SER A 135 4.07 12.51 0.95
CA SER A 135 3.40 13.61 1.64
C SER A 135 4.31 14.26 2.67
N MET A 136 5.10 13.48 3.42
CA MET A 136 6.13 14.02 4.31
C MET A 136 7.15 14.87 3.55
N ALA A 137 7.58 14.44 2.36
CA ALA A 137 8.48 15.25 1.54
C ALA A 137 7.80 16.53 1.00
N THR A 138 6.55 16.44 0.55
CA THR A 138 5.76 17.57 0.00
C THR A 138 5.44 18.62 1.06
N LEU A 139 5.22 18.18 2.31
CA LEU A 139 5.01 19.04 3.48
C LEU A 139 6.33 19.50 4.13
N GLU A 140 7.47 19.17 3.52
CA GLU A 140 8.81 19.55 3.98
C GLU A 140 9.10 19.07 5.42
N LEU A 141 8.50 17.94 5.81
CA LEU A 141 8.68 17.34 7.13
C LEU A 141 9.93 16.44 7.12
N PRO A 142 10.87 16.61 8.06
CA PRO A 142 12.03 15.74 8.17
C PRO A 142 11.63 14.30 8.46
N ALA A 143 11.87 13.40 7.50
CA ALA A 143 11.49 12.01 7.63
C ALA A 143 12.47 11.00 7.02
N ILE A 144 12.50 9.80 7.61
CA ILE A 144 13.18 8.63 7.05
C ILE A 144 12.21 7.45 7.04
N GLY A 145 11.98 6.84 5.88
CA GLY A 145 11.33 5.54 5.77
C GLY A 145 12.35 4.42 5.97
N TYR A 146 12.01 3.39 6.75
CA TYR A 146 12.84 2.19 6.92
C TYR A 146 12.07 0.93 6.53
N GLY A 147 12.72 0.03 5.80
CA GLY A 147 12.19 -1.27 5.38
C GLY A 147 13.25 -2.24 4.86
N ILE A 148 12.83 -3.25 4.10
CA ILE A 148 13.72 -4.27 3.52
C ILE A 148 13.78 -4.10 2.00
N ARG A 149 14.96 -4.31 1.41
CA ARG A 149 15.16 -4.32 -0.05
C ARG A 149 14.95 -5.74 -0.58
N TYR A 150 13.70 -6.08 -0.89
CA TYR A 150 13.37 -7.40 -1.44
C TYR A 150 13.83 -7.58 -2.88
N GLU A 151 14.56 -8.66 -3.15
CA GLU A 151 15.06 -8.94 -4.50
C GLU A 151 13.98 -9.36 -5.48
N PHE A 152 12.97 -10.09 -5.00
CA PHE A 152 11.93 -10.71 -5.83
C PHE A 152 10.50 -10.31 -5.45
N GLY A 153 10.35 -9.30 -4.60
CA GLY A 153 9.05 -8.86 -4.08
C GLY A 153 8.23 -9.99 -3.49
N ILE A 154 6.93 -9.98 -3.76
CA ILE A 154 6.02 -11.05 -3.31
C ILE A 154 6.00 -12.20 -4.33
N PHE A 155 5.50 -11.92 -5.55
CA PHE A 155 5.53 -12.77 -6.74
C PHE A 155 4.88 -12.00 -7.91
N ARG A 156 5.20 -12.42 -9.14
CA ARG A 156 4.47 -12.07 -10.35
C ARG A 156 3.34 -13.07 -10.57
N GLN A 157 2.12 -12.55 -10.64
CA GLN A 157 0.91 -13.36 -10.85
C GLN A 157 0.74 -13.67 -12.34
N GLN A 158 0.42 -14.91 -12.65
CA GLN A 158 -0.09 -15.30 -13.97
C GLN A 158 -1.40 -16.07 -13.77
N ILE A 159 -2.26 -16.07 -14.78
CA ILE A 159 -3.50 -16.84 -14.78
C ILE A 159 -3.32 -17.97 -15.80
N GLY A 160 -3.36 -19.21 -15.32
CA GLY A 160 -3.34 -20.41 -16.13
C GLY A 160 -4.63 -21.23 -15.98
N PRO A 161 -4.72 -22.42 -16.59
CA PRO A 161 -5.94 -23.24 -16.58
C PRO A 161 -6.44 -23.60 -15.17
N GLY A 162 -5.52 -23.76 -14.21
CA GLY A 162 -5.83 -24.04 -12.80
C GLY A 162 -6.09 -22.79 -11.94
N GLY A 163 -6.12 -21.59 -12.53
CA GLY A 163 -6.22 -20.31 -11.83
C GLY A 163 -4.86 -19.63 -11.62
N GLN A 164 -4.68 -18.99 -10.45
CA GLN A 164 -3.47 -18.22 -10.15
C GLN A 164 -2.21 -19.11 -10.10
N MET A 165 -1.16 -18.68 -10.81
CA MET A 165 0.19 -19.22 -10.72
C MET A 165 1.16 -18.13 -10.24
N GLU A 166 2.05 -18.50 -9.32
CA GLU A 166 3.11 -17.64 -8.82
C GLU A 166 4.42 -17.85 -9.57
N SER A 167 5.07 -16.76 -9.98
CA SER A 167 6.42 -16.76 -10.54
C SER A 167 7.27 -15.67 -9.89
N THR A 168 8.59 -15.80 -9.98
CA THR A 168 9.52 -14.78 -9.46
C THR A 168 9.28 -13.43 -10.13
N ASP A 169 9.40 -12.33 -9.37
CA ASP A 169 9.34 -10.96 -9.90
C ASP A 169 10.75 -10.34 -9.97
N PRO A 170 11.48 -10.48 -11.09
CA PRO A 170 12.89 -10.08 -11.20
C PRO A 170 13.04 -8.58 -11.49
N TRP A 171 12.39 -7.72 -10.72
CA TRP A 171 12.34 -6.27 -10.96
C TRP A 171 13.73 -5.59 -10.95
N LEU A 172 14.70 -6.20 -10.26
CA LEU A 172 16.10 -5.75 -10.19
C LEU A 172 17.02 -6.35 -11.27
N ALA A 173 16.53 -7.21 -12.17
CA ALA A 173 17.40 -7.93 -13.12
C ALA A 173 18.18 -7.01 -14.06
N ARG A 174 17.66 -5.81 -14.35
CA ARG A 174 18.33 -4.78 -15.15
C ARG A 174 18.85 -3.60 -14.30
N GLY A 175 18.99 -3.82 -12.99
CA GLY A 175 19.32 -2.78 -12.01
C GLY A 175 18.15 -1.85 -11.69
N ASN A 176 18.40 -0.92 -10.77
CA ASN A 176 17.45 0.12 -10.38
C ASN A 176 18.16 1.49 -10.45
N PRO A 177 17.78 2.39 -11.38
CA PRO A 177 18.48 3.66 -11.53
C PRO A 177 18.21 4.64 -10.39
N TRP A 178 17.29 4.36 -9.46
CA TRP A 178 16.88 5.27 -8.39
C TRP A 178 17.60 5.07 -7.06
N GLU A 179 18.22 3.89 -6.86
CA GLU A 179 18.86 3.56 -5.58
C GLU A 179 20.32 4.04 -5.49
N VAL A 180 20.72 4.44 -4.29
CA VAL A 180 22.09 4.76 -3.89
C VAL A 180 22.51 3.70 -2.86
N ILE A 181 23.45 2.83 -3.23
CA ILE A 181 24.05 1.89 -2.28
C ILE A 181 24.98 2.64 -1.31
N ARG A 182 24.92 2.27 -0.02
CA ARG A 182 25.74 2.84 1.06
C ARG A 182 26.50 1.75 1.81
N PRO A 183 27.54 1.13 1.22
CA PRO A 183 28.29 0.05 1.85
C PRO A 183 28.91 0.45 3.20
N GLU A 184 29.23 1.74 3.37
CA GLU A 184 29.76 2.33 4.59
C GLU A 184 28.74 2.32 5.75
N TRP A 185 27.45 2.17 5.47
CA TRP A 185 26.37 2.06 6.46
C TRP A 185 25.89 0.61 6.53
N SER A 186 26.74 -0.21 7.15
CA SER A 186 26.52 -1.64 7.33
C SER A 186 26.43 -1.98 8.82
N TYR A 187 25.42 -2.77 9.21
CA TYR A 187 25.14 -3.08 10.61
C TYR A 187 25.04 -4.58 10.87
N PRO A 188 25.78 -5.12 11.85
CA PRO A 188 25.62 -6.52 12.25
C PRO A 188 24.34 -6.71 13.06
N VAL A 189 23.63 -7.82 12.79
CA VAL A 189 22.46 -8.25 13.54
C VAL A 189 22.63 -9.72 13.93
N LEU A 190 22.55 -10.00 15.24
CA LEU A 190 22.64 -11.35 15.78
C LEU A 190 21.25 -11.99 15.82
N ILE A 191 21.06 -13.09 15.08
CA ILE A 191 19.81 -13.83 14.97
C ILE A 191 20.11 -15.32 15.16
N GLY A 192 19.59 -15.93 16.23
CA GLY A 192 19.75 -17.36 16.50
C GLY A 192 21.20 -17.84 16.57
N GLY A 193 22.09 -16.98 17.09
CA GLY A 193 23.54 -17.26 17.18
C GLY A 193 24.33 -16.99 15.90
N GLN A 194 23.69 -16.50 14.84
CA GLN A 194 24.34 -16.14 13.57
C GLN A 194 24.30 -14.63 13.35
N THR A 195 25.40 -14.05 12.87
CA THR A 195 25.45 -12.63 12.51
C THR A 195 25.11 -12.45 11.04
N VAL A 196 24.19 -11.55 10.74
CA VAL A 196 23.86 -11.09 9.39
C VAL A 196 24.21 -9.61 9.28
N ILE A 197 24.78 -9.19 8.15
CA ILE A 197 25.10 -7.77 7.90
C ILE A 197 23.97 -7.15 7.09
N GLY A 198 23.39 -6.06 7.58
CA GLY A 198 22.44 -5.25 6.82
C GLY A 198 23.13 -4.06 6.18
N VAL A 199 23.06 -3.97 4.85
CA VAL A 199 23.63 -2.88 4.04
C VAL A 199 22.52 -1.94 3.58
N ALA A 200 22.73 -0.63 3.74
CA ALA A 200 21.76 0.38 3.36
C ALA A 200 21.69 0.60 1.84
N TYR A 201 20.47 0.66 1.32
CA TYR A 201 20.13 1.15 -0.02
C TYR A 201 19.14 2.30 0.13
N ASP A 202 19.54 3.49 -0.28
CA ASP A 202 18.73 4.69 -0.17
C ASP A 202 18.02 5.00 -1.49
N THR A 203 16.73 5.30 -1.41
CA THR A 203 15.95 5.89 -2.50
C THR A 203 15.45 7.25 -2.03
N PRO A 204 15.87 8.35 -2.67
CA PRO A 204 15.37 9.65 -2.29
C PRO A 204 13.93 9.85 -2.78
N ILE A 205 13.08 10.39 -1.91
CA ILE A 205 11.66 10.63 -2.13
C ILE A 205 11.43 12.13 -2.18
N LEU A 206 11.19 12.64 -3.39
CA LEU A 206 11.03 14.06 -3.66
C LEU A 206 9.62 14.57 -3.32
N GLY A 207 9.54 15.74 -2.69
CA GLY A 207 8.29 16.46 -2.46
C GLY A 207 7.78 17.18 -3.71
N TYR A 208 6.47 17.34 -3.84
CA TYR A 208 5.88 18.03 -4.98
C TYR A 208 6.06 19.55 -4.90
N GLY A 209 6.71 20.15 -5.90
CA GLY A 209 6.86 21.60 -6.00
C GLY A 209 7.72 22.22 -4.88
N VAL A 210 8.57 21.42 -4.24
CA VAL A 210 9.49 21.85 -3.17
C VAL A 210 10.88 21.27 -3.42
N HIS A 211 11.90 21.86 -2.78
CA HIS A 211 13.29 21.36 -2.89
C HIS A 211 13.61 20.24 -1.89
N THR A 212 12.66 19.88 -1.03
CA THR A 212 12.84 18.82 -0.04
C THR A 212 12.78 17.43 -0.68
N ALA A 213 13.80 16.61 -0.43
CA ALA A 213 13.78 15.18 -0.73
C ALA A 213 14.15 14.37 0.53
N ASN A 214 13.23 13.55 1.00
CA ASN A 214 13.42 12.67 2.16
C ASN A 214 14.08 11.34 1.76
N THR A 215 14.51 10.55 2.74
CA THR A 215 15.19 9.27 2.49
C THR A 215 14.26 8.09 2.75
N LEU A 216 14.09 7.19 1.79
CA LEU A 216 13.65 5.83 2.03
C LEU A 216 14.89 4.92 2.07
N ARG A 217 15.15 4.30 3.23
CA ARG A 217 16.26 3.37 3.46
C ARG A 217 15.77 1.94 3.53
N LEU A 218 16.28 1.10 2.64
CA LEU A 218 15.94 -0.31 2.56
C LEU A 218 17.17 -1.18 2.84
N TRP A 219 17.03 -2.15 3.73
CA TRP A 219 18.13 -3.01 4.15
C TRP A 219 18.25 -4.25 3.25
N SER A 220 19.44 -4.50 2.73
CA SER A 220 19.81 -5.76 2.06
C SER A 220 20.65 -6.62 3.00
N ALA A 221 20.27 -7.88 3.16
CA ALA A 221 20.99 -8.83 4.00
C ALA A 221 22.18 -9.42 3.25
N GLN A 222 23.35 -9.44 3.89
CA GLN A 222 24.59 -10.02 3.39
C GLN A 222 25.22 -10.89 4.47
N ALA A 223 25.95 -11.93 4.05
CA ALA A 223 26.76 -12.70 4.99
C ALA A 223 28.03 -11.92 5.37
N PRO A 224 28.48 -12.01 6.65
CA PRO A 224 29.76 -11.42 7.08
C PRO A 224 30.94 -11.94 6.24
N ASP A 225 30.95 -13.25 6.00
CA ASP A 225 31.91 -13.93 5.13
C ASP A 225 31.15 -14.52 3.93
N ALA A 226 31.41 -14.00 2.74
CA ALA A 226 30.71 -14.43 1.53
C ALA A 226 31.11 -15.85 1.07
N PHE A 227 32.23 -16.40 1.58
CA PHE A 227 32.82 -17.63 1.08
C PHE A 227 33.74 -18.32 2.10
N ASP A 228 33.52 -19.62 2.35
CA ASP A 228 34.40 -20.45 3.16
C ASP A 228 35.41 -21.20 2.27
N PHE A 229 36.65 -20.68 2.23
CA PHE A 229 37.76 -21.27 1.48
C PHE A 229 38.15 -22.67 1.96
N ALA A 230 37.98 -22.99 3.25
CA ALA A 230 38.34 -24.31 3.77
C ALA A 230 37.40 -25.39 3.23
N SER A 231 36.08 -25.14 3.26
CA SER A 231 35.07 -26.01 2.65
C SER A 231 35.27 -26.14 1.13
N PHE A 232 35.59 -25.04 0.44
CA PHE A 232 35.88 -25.06 -0.99
C PHE A 232 37.10 -25.91 -1.35
N ASN A 233 38.21 -25.71 -0.63
CA ASN A 233 39.44 -26.49 -0.85
C ASN A 233 39.28 -27.97 -0.50
N ALA A 234 38.33 -28.31 0.38
CA ALA A 234 37.94 -29.68 0.68
C ALA A 234 36.99 -30.30 -0.37
N GLY A 235 36.59 -29.55 -1.41
CA GLY A 235 35.69 -30.00 -2.47
C GLY A 235 34.19 -29.88 -2.12
N ASP A 236 33.83 -29.31 -0.96
CA ASP A 236 32.45 -29.08 -0.55
C ASP A 236 31.97 -27.68 -0.97
N TYR A 237 31.73 -27.54 -2.27
CA TYR A 237 31.36 -26.27 -2.89
C TYR A 237 30.01 -25.73 -2.39
N THR A 238 29.07 -26.60 -2.01
CA THR A 238 27.76 -26.21 -1.48
C THR A 238 27.90 -25.58 -0.10
N ARG A 239 28.68 -26.21 0.78
CA ARG A 239 28.95 -25.68 2.12
C ARG A 239 29.74 -24.36 2.07
N ALA A 240 30.64 -24.22 1.10
CA ALA A 240 31.42 -23.00 0.90
C ALA A 240 30.58 -21.72 0.74
N VAL A 241 29.32 -21.86 0.29
CA VAL A 241 28.38 -20.74 0.08
C VAL A 241 27.13 -20.79 0.96
N LEU A 242 26.98 -21.80 1.83
CA LEU A 242 25.74 -22.03 2.58
C LEU A 242 25.40 -20.85 3.52
N HIS A 243 26.40 -20.31 4.21
CA HIS A 243 26.23 -19.14 5.09
C HIS A 243 25.75 -17.89 4.33
N LYS A 244 26.25 -17.71 3.10
CA LYS A 244 25.81 -16.66 2.18
C LYS A 244 24.33 -16.82 1.85
N VAL A 245 23.93 -18.00 1.41
CA VAL A 245 22.52 -18.29 1.05
C VAL A 245 21.59 -18.06 2.24
N GLN A 246 21.94 -18.57 3.43
CA GLN A 246 21.11 -18.42 4.63
C GLN A 246 20.92 -16.94 5.03
N SER A 247 21.99 -16.15 4.99
CA SER A 247 21.96 -14.73 5.37
C SER A 247 21.17 -13.89 4.37
N GLU A 248 21.43 -14.09 3.07
CA GLU A 248 20.81 -13.30 2.00
C GLU A 248 19.31 -13.60 1.85
N THR A 249 18.84 -14.77 2.30
CA THR A 249 17.42 -15.17 2.25
C THR A 249 16.49 -14.16 2.95
N LEU A 250 16.96 -13.45 3.98
CA LEU A 250 16.18 -12.45 4.70
C LEU A 250 15.65 -11.33 3.80
N SER A 251 16.38 -10.95 2.75
CA SER A 251 15.97 -9.87 1.84
C SER A 251 15.62 -10.38 0.44
N LYS A 252 15.25 -11.66 0.27
CA LYS A 252 14.82 -12.19 -1.04
C LYS A 252 13.35 -11.93 -1.34
N VAL A 253 12.45 -12.38 -0.47
CA VAL A 253 10.99 -12.42 -0.72
C VAL A 253 10.22 -11.75 0.42
N LEU A 254 9.23 -10.94 0.05
CA LEU A 254 8.25 -10.33 0.96
C LEU A 254 7.17 -11.34 1.35
N TYR A 255 6.87 -11.44 2.64
CA TYR A 255 5.85 -12.34 3.20
C TYR A 255 6.00 -13.80 2.72
N PRO A 256 7.10 -14.48 3.09
CA PRO A 256 7.26 -15.90 2.80
C PRO A 256 6.11 -16.70 3.44
N ASN A 257 5.71 -17.82 2.82
CA ASN A 257 4.68 -18.69 3.37
C ASN A 257 5.07 -19.16 4.78
N ASP A 258 4.26 -18.82 5.78
CA ASP A 258 4.49 -19.05 7.20
C ASP A 258 3.57 -20.10 7.83
N GLU A 259 2.90 -20.91 7.01
CA GLU A 259 2.19 -22.12 7.49
C GLU A 259 3.17 -23.10 8.15
N LEU A 260 4.37 -23.21 7.59
CA LEU A 260 5.46 -24.05 8.09
C LEU A 260 6.34 -23.30 9.10
N GLU A 261 6.92 -24.02 10.06
CA GLU A 261 7.81 -23.46 11.09
C GLU A 261 9.00 -22.69 10.51
N GLN A 262 9.56 -23.17 9.39
CA GLN A 262 10.67 -22.51 8.69
C GLN A 262 10.27 -21.12 8.17
N GLY A 263 9.02 -20.98 7.68
CA GLY A 263 8.47 -19.71 7.23
C GLY A 263 8.27 -18.73 8.39
N LYS A 264 7.77 -19.22 9.53
CA LYS A 264 7.67 -18.43 10.78
C LYS A 264 9.04 -17.94 11.24
N ARG A 265 10.05 -18.81 11.24
CA ARG A 265 11.44 -18.47 11.58
C ARG A 265 11.98 -17.36 10.67
N LEU A 266 11.78 -17.49 9.36
CA LEU A 266 12.22 -16.50 8.38
C LEU A 266 11.53 -15.14 8.60
N ARG A 267 10.21 -15.13 8.77
CA ARG A 267 9.43 -13.89 9.00
C ARG A 267 9.86 -13.14 10.26
N LEU A 268 10.04 -13.83 11.40
CA LEU A 268 10.55 -13.19 12.62
C LEU A 268 12.00 -12.69 12.45
N SER A 269 12.83 -13.43 11.71
CA SER A 269 14.22 -13.03 11.39
C SER A 269 14.26 -11.78 10.51
N GLN A 270 13.35 -11.65 9.54
CA GLN A 270 13.20 -10.44 8.72
C GLN A 270 12.85 -9.23 9.59
N GLN A 271 11.90 -9.39 10.51
CA GLN A 271 11.42 -8.32 11.39
C GLN A 271 12.52 -7.77 12.28
N ILE A 272 13.24 -8.62 13.02
CA ILE A 272 14.35 -8.16 13.86
C ILE A 272 15.50 -7.59 13.02
N PHE A 273 15.78 -8.17 11.84
CA PHE A 273 16.86 -7.72 10.96
C PHE A 273 16.69 -6.24 10.59
N PHE A 274 15.56 -5.88 9.97
CA PHE A 274 15.39 -4.50 9.53
C PHE A 274 15.22 -3.53 10.70
N VAL A 275 14.57 -3.96 11.80
CA VAL A 275 14.40 -3.13 13.00
C VAL A 275 15.76 -2.81 13.63
N SER A 276 16.62 -3.81 13.83
CA SER A 276 17.92 -3.60 14.46
C SER A 276 18.82 -2.73 13.59
N CYS A 277 18.89 -2.97 12.28
CA CYS A 277 19.64 -2.09 11.36
C CYS A 277 19.14 -0.64 11.42
N SER A 278 17.83 -0.44 11.43
CA SER A 278 17.22 0.91 11.46
C SER A 278 17.53 1.65 12.76
N LEU A 279 17.43 0.99 13.91
CA LEU A 279 17.75 1.60 15.20
C LEU A 279 19.26 1.89 15.33
N GLN A 280 20.12 0.98 14.89
CA GLN A 280 21.57 1.20 14.88
C GLN A 280 21.97 2.38 13.98
N ASP A 281 21.29 2.56 12.86
CA ASP A 281 21.47 3.73 12.00
C ASP A 281 21.03 5.05 12.66
N MET A 282 19.93 5.05 13.41
CA MET A 282 19.53 6.21 14.22
C MET A 282 20.60 6.57 15.25
N PHE A 283 21.20 5.58 15.92
CA PHE A 283 22.33 5.82 16.84
C PHE A 283 23.57 6.36 16.12
N ARG A 284 23.89 5.88 14.90
CA ARG A 284 24.96 6.46 14.08
C ARG A 284 24.70 7.94 13.79
N ILE A 285 23.47 8.30 13.44
CA ILE A 285 23.09 9.69 13.14
C ILE A 285 23.25 10.57 14.39
N LEU A 286 22.77 10.13 15.56
CA LEU A 286 22.99 10.84 16.84
C LEU A 286 24.47 11.08 17.10
N ALA A 287 25.29 10.04 16.96
CA ALA A 287 26.73 10.12 17.18
C ALA A 287 27.40 11.11 16.22
N SER A 288 27.05 11.09 14.92
CA SER A 288 27.60 12.02 13.93
C SER A 288 27.22 13.48 14.19
N GLN A 289 26.10 13.71 14.90
CA GLN A 289 25.61 15.04 15.26
C GLN A 289 26.03 15.44 16.69
N GLY A 290 26.79 14.61 17.40
CA GLY A 290 27.19 14.87 18.78
C GLY A 290 26.03 14.91 19.78
N ILE A 291 24.88 14.31 19.44
CA ILE A 291 23.68 14.30 20.30
C ILE A 291 23.79 13.12 21.29
N PRO A 292 23.61 13.34 22.61
CA PRO A 292 23.64 12.26 23.59
C PRO A 292 22.57 11.20 23.35
N VAL A 293 22.88 9.94 23.61
CA VAL A 293 21.94 8.81 23.48
C VAL A 293 20.69 8.97 24.34
N THR A 294 20.79 9.70 25.47
CA THR A 294 19.66 10.00 26.35
C THR A 294 18.64 10.94 25.71
N GLU A 295 19.01 11.65 24.64
CA GLU A 295 18.13 12.53 23.87
C GLU A 295 17.56 11.86 22.62
N PHE A 296 17.69 10.53 22.48
CA PHE A 296 17.17 9.79 21.32
C PHE A 296 15.71 10.15 20.99
N HIS A 297 14.85 10.14 22.00
CA HIS A 297 13.42 10.46 21.89
C HIS A 297 13.13 11.92 21.52
N ARG A 298 14.12 12.84 21.64
CA ARG A 298 14.02 14.24 21.20
C ARG A 298 14.40 14.39 19.74
N LYS A 299 15.35 13.60 19.27
CA LYS A 299 15.78 13.58 17.87
C LYS A 299 14.84 12.77 16.99
N PHE A 300 14.36 11.62 17.44
CA PHE A 300 13.56 10.69 16.63
C PHE A 300 12.17 10.46 17.20
N ALA A 301 11.18 10.41 16.31
CA ALA A 301 9.84 9.89 16.57
C ALA A 301 9.63 8.64 15.72
N VAL A 302 9.47 7.47 16.33
CA VAL A 302 9.39 6.17 15.64
C VAL A 302 7.94 5.73 15.49
N GLN A 303 7.45 5.64 14.26
CA GLN A 303 6.14 5.09 13.94
C GLN A 303 6.26 3.61 13.56
N LEU A 304 5.55 2.76 14.30
CA LEU A 304 5.36 1.34 13.99
C LEU A 304 4.15 1.18 13.08
N ASN A 305 4.39 0.78 11.83
CA ASN A 305 3.33 0.47 10.87
C ASN A 305 2.90 -1.00 11.02
N ASP A 306 1.83 -1.21 11.80
CA ASP A 306 1.35 -2.53 12.23
C ASP A 306 2.33 -3.27 13.16
N THR A 307 2.10 -4.56 13.46
CA THR A 307 2.91 -5.33 14.42
C THR A 307 4.28 -5.78 13.89
N HIS A 308 4.53 -5.70 12.59
CA HIS A 308 5.79 -6.18 11.98
C HIS A 308 7.05 -5.58 12.63
N PRO A 309 7.13 -4.25 12.87
CA PRO A 309 8.26 -3.65 13.60
C PRO A 309 8.10 -3.63 15.13
N ALA A 310 7.10 -4.29 15.73
CA ALA A 310 6.84 -4.21 17.18
C ALA A 310 8.01 -4.67 18.06
N ILE A 311 8.90 -5.51 17.51
CA ILE A 311 10.15 -5.91 18.17
C ILE A 311 11.09 -4.72 18.44
N ALA A 312 10.88 -3.56 17.80
CA ALA A 312 11.61 -2.32 18.05
C ALA A 312 11.53 -1.88 19.52
N VAL A 313 10.44 -2.18 20.22
CA VAL A 313 10.31 -1.89 21.66
C VAL A 313 11.41 -2.60 22.46
N ALA A 314 11.58 -3.90 22.25
CA ALA A 314 12.59 -4.68 22.97
C ALA A 314 14.01 -4.43 22.44
N GLU A 315 14.17 -4.21 21.14
CA GLU A 315 15.48 -3.96 20.53
C GLU A 315 16.03 -2.57 20.89
N LEU A 316 15.20 -1.53 20.97
CA LEU A 316 15.63 -0.21 21.44
C LEU A 316 16.08 -0.28 22.91
N MET A 317 15.32 -0.98 23.76
CA MET A 317 15.72 -1.26 25.14
C MET A 317 17.06 -2.00 25.20
N ARG A 318 17.26 -3.02 24.37
CA ARG A 318 18.52 -3.78 24.30
C ARG A 318 19.69 -2.89 23.92
N LEU A 319 19.54 -2.06 22.88
CA LEU A 319 20.60 -1.16 22.42
C LEU A 319 20.94 -0.11 23.48
N LEU A 320 19.93 0.51 24.11
CA LEU A 320 20.14 1.50 25.16
C LEU A 320 20.87 0.91 26.38
N ILE A 321 20.44 -0.26 26.85
CA ILE A 321 20.98 -0.88 28.07
C ILE A 321 22.31 -1.57 27.78
N ASP A 322 22.32 -2.53 26.85
CA ASP A 322 23.42 -3.47 26.69
C ASP A 322 24.58 -2.86 25.87
N VAL A 323 24.29 -1.92 24.96
CA VAL A 323 25.30 -1.30 24.09
C VAL A 323 25.70 0.08 24.57
N HIS A 324 24.74 0.89 25.02
CA HIS A 324 24.98 2.28 25.43
C HIS A 324 25.02 2.49 26.95
N GLY A 325 24.83 1.45 27.76
CA GLY A 325 24.99 1.51 29.22
C GLY A 325 23.95 2.36 29.95
N VAL A 326 22.79 2.62 29.33
CA VAL A 326 21.69 3.37 29.94
C VAL A 326 20.96 2.47 30.94
N ASP A 327 20.61 3.00 32.12
CA ASP A 327 19.85 2.24 33.10
C ASP A 327 18.42 1.93 32.60
N TRP A 328 17.79 0.91 33.20
CA TRP A 328 16.49 0.41 32.74
C TRP A 328 15.40 1.49 32.71
N ASP A 329 15.27 2.29 33.77
CA ASP A 329 14.14 3.22 33.91
C ASP A 329 14.29 4.39 32.93
N THR A 330 15.52 4.89 32.75
CA THR A 330 15.83 5.88 31.72
C THR A 330 15.61 5.31 30.31
N ALA A 331 16.09 4.08 30.05
CA ALA A 331 15.91 3.44 28.74
C ALA A 331 14.43 3.22 28.40
N TRP A 332 13.61 2.82 29.39
CA TRP A 332 12.17 2.64 29.21
C TRP A 332 11.44 3.96 28.98
N SER A 333 11.83 5.03 29.69
CA SER A 333 11.31 6.38 29.45
C SER A 333 11.63 6.87 28.03
N ILE A 334 12.86 6.65 27.55
CA ILE A 334 13.25 7.00 26.18
C ILE A 334 12.43 6.18 25.18
N THR A 335 12.36 4.86 25.37
CA THR A 335 11.65 3.94 24.46
C THR A 335 10.18 4.33 24.30
N THR A 336 9.47 4.51 25.42
CA THR A 336 8.05 4.86 25.41
C THR A 336 7.78 6.26 24.87
N ALA A 337 8.68 7.23 25.11
CA ALA A 337 8.58 8.58 24.52
C ALA A 337 8.92 8.63 23.02
N THR A 338 9.64 7.63 22.50
CA THR A 338 10.05 7.55 21.09
C THR A 338 8.97 6.91 20.22
N ILE A 339 8.35 5.83 20.70
CA ILE A 339 7.59 4.90 19.86
C ILE A 339 6.08 5.22 19.87
N SER A 340 5.48 5.20 18.69
CA SER A 340 4.02 5.25 18.44
C SER A 340 3.60 4.06 17.59
N TYR A 341 2.38 3.56 17.75
CA TYR A 341 1.87 2.37 17.06
C TYR A 341 0.59 2.66 16.28
N THR A 342 0.57 2.31 14.99
CA THR A 342 -0.66 2.29 14.19
C THR A 342 -1.09 0.86 13.95
N ASN A 343 -2.34 0.54 14.28
CA ASN A 343 -2.94 -0.74 13.95
C ASN A 343 -3.72 -0.65 12.63
N HIS A 344 -3.60 -1.67 11.78
CA HIS A 344 -4.24 -1.73 10.46
C HIS A 344 -5.23 -2.89 10.29
N THR A 345 -5.59 -3.58 11.37
CA THR A 345 -6.46 -4.77 11.30
C THR A 345 -7.15 -5.05 12.63
N LEU A 346 -8.44 -5.41 12.54
CA LEU A 346 -9.23 -5.92 13.66
C LEU A 346 -9.25 -7.45 13.72
N LEU A 347 -8.74 -8.13 12.67
CA LEU A 347 -8.76 -9.58 12.56
C LEU A 347 -7.78 -10.20 13.57
N PRO A 348 -8.25 -11.00 14.54
CA PRO A 348 -7.38 -11.62 15.54
C PRO A 348 -6.27 -12.48 14.92
N GLU A 349 -6.56 -13.16 13.81
CA GLU A 349 -5.59 -13.97 13.06
C GLU A 349 -4.46 -13.15 12.42
N ALA A 350 -4.67 -11.85 12.23
CA ALA A 350 -3.67 -10.93 11.70
C ALA A 350 -2.80 -10.28 12.81
N LEU A 351 -3.15 -10.47 14.09
CA LEU A 351 -2.33 -10.00 15.21
C LEU A 351 -1.22 -11.00 15.49
N GLU A 352 0.01 -10.59 15.23
CA GLU A 352 1.16 -11.49 15.33
C GLU A 352 1.40 -11.98 16.76
N ALA A 353 1.42 -13.30 16.91
CA ALA A 353 1.82 -13.99 18.13
C ALA A 353 2.88 -15.05 17.80
N TRP A 354 4.01 -15.01 18.51
CA TRP A 354 5.15 -15.88 18.26
C TRP A 354 5.32 -16.91 19.37
N GLY A 355 5.44 -18.19 18.99
CA GLY A 355 5.74 -19.26 19.94
C GLY A 355 7.02 -18.98 20.73
N LEU A 356 6.97 -19.20 22.04
CA LEU A 356 8.03 -18.78 22.95
C LEU A 356 9.35 -19.51 22.69
N GLU A 357 9.29 -20.78 22.31
CA GLU A 357 10.45 -21.60 21.97
C GLU A 357 11.18 -21.06 20.74
N LEU A 358 10.44 -20.75 19.67
CA LEU A 358 10.99 -20.13 18.47
C LEU A 358 11.62 -18.78 18.79
N PHE A 359 10.91 -17.96 19.56
CA PHE A 359 11.39 -16.64 19.95
C PHE A 359 12.66 -16.72 20.81
N GLN A 360 12.72 -17.65 21.76
CA GLN A 360 13.90 -17.88 22.60
C GLN A 360 15.11 -18.35 21.79
N GLN A 361 14.89 -19.22 20.80
CA GLN A 361 15.97 -19.71 19.94
C GLN A 361 16.56 -18.59 19.08
N LEU A 362 15.73 -17.69 18.54
CA LEU A 362 16.20 -16.61 17.67
C LEU A 362 16.69 -15.39 18.45
N LEU A 363 15.96 -14.98 19.48
CA LEU A 363 16.05 -13.68 20.15
C LEU A 363 16.03 -13.81 21.68
N PRO A 364 16.98 -14.56 22.27
CA PRO A 364 16.96 -14.86 23.71
C PRO A 364 17.07 -13.60 24.58
N ARG A 365 17.85 -12.60 24.16
CA ARG A 365 18.02 -11.36 24.93
C ARG A 365 16.79 -10.47 24.88
N GLN A 366 16.18 -10.32 23.70
CA GLN A 366 14.93 -9.57 23.55
C GLN A 366 13.79 -10.25 24.32
N LEU A 367 13.76 -11.58 24.38
CA LEU A 367 12.79 -12.30 25.21
C LEU A 367 12.94 -11.96 26.71
N GLN A 368 14.17 -11.91 27.23
CA GLN A 368 14.42 -11.50 28.61
C GLN A 368 13.91 -10.09 28.89
N ILE A 369 14.16 -9.15 27.96
CA ILE A 369 13.67 -7.78 28.05
C ILE A 369 12.13 -7.75 28.03
N ILE A 370 11.49 -8.52 27.15
CA ILE A 370 10.02 -8.62 27.08
C ILE A 370 9.44 -9.17 28.38
N TYR A 371 10.09 -10.18 28.99
CA TYR A 371 9.66 -10.68 30.30
C TYR A 371 9.77 -9.63 31.39
N GLU A 372 10.85 -8.83 31.42
CA GLU A 372 11.01 -7.76 32.40
C GLU A 372 9.99 -6.63 32.18
N ILE A 373 9.73 -6.24 30.92
CA ILE A 373 8.65 -5.29 30.57
C ILE A 373 7.31 -5.85 31.09
N ASN A 374 7.00 -7.12 30.81
CA ASN A 374 5.77 -7.75 31.26
C ASN A 374 5.66 -7.76 32.79
N ALA A 375 6.71 -8.15 33.49
CA ALA A 375 6.72 -8.22 34.96
C ALA A 375 6.47 -6.85 35.60
N ARG A 376 7.11 -5.79 35.10
CA ARG A 376 6.90 -4.41 35.57
C ARG A 376 5.51 -3.89 35.24
N PHE A 377 5.05 -4.11 34.01
CA PHE A 377 3.71 -3.70 33.58
C PHE A 377 2.61 -4.35 34.43
N LEU A 378 2.67 -5.68 34.60
CA LEU A 378 1.71 -6.40 35.44
C LEU A 378 1.77 -5.98 36.91
N ARG A 379 2.95 -5.61 37.43
CA ARG A 379 3.07 -5.04 38.79
C ARG A 379 2.33 -3.71 38.92
N THR A 380 2.46 -2.82 37.94
CA THR A 380 1.69 -1.57 37.91
C THR A 380 0.19 -1.82 37.83
N LEU A 381 -0.25 -2.80 37.04
CA LEU A 381 -1.65 -3.18 36.95
C LEU A 381 -2.20 -3.79 38.24
N ARG A 382 -1.40 -4.58 38.99
CA ARG A 382 -1.80 -5.10 40.31
C ARG A 382 -2.12 -4.00 41.31
N ILE A 383 -1.34 -2.92 41.29
CA ILE A 383 -1.56 -1.76 42.16
C ILE A 383 -2.84 -1.01 41.74
N ARG A 384 -3.03 -0.82 40.43
CA ARG A 384 -4.17 -0.06 39.90
C ARG A 384 -5.51 -0.80 39.93
N PHE A 385 -5.48 -2.12 39.77
CA PHE A 385 -6.65 -3.00 39.77
C PHE A 385 -6.48 -4.16 40.76
N PRO A 386 -6.54 -3.89 42.08
CA PRO A 386 -6.41 -4.93 43.09
C PRO A 386 -7.49 -6.02 42.93
N GLY A 387 -7.10 -7.29 43.04
CA GLY A 387 -8.03 -8.42 43.03
C GLY A 387 -8.61 -8.83 41.68
N GLN A 388 -8.03 -8.38 40.54
CA GLN A 388 -8.54 -8.72 39.18
C GLN A 388 -7.54 -9.58 38.38
N PRO A 389 -7.19 -10.81 38.80
CA PRO A 389 -6.15 -11.63 38.13
C PRO A 389 -6.45 -11.93 36.66
N GLU A 390 -7.72 -12.12 36.29
CA GLU A 390 -8.13 -12.35 34.90
C GLU A 390 -7.82 -11.16 33.99
N LEU A 391 -7.91 -9.93 34.51
CA LEU A 391 -7.54 -8.72 33.77
C LEU A 391 -6.04 -8.69 33.46
N LEU A 392 -5.21 -9.12 34.40
CA LEU A 392 -3.75 -9.20 34.22
C LEU A 392 -3.39 -10.24 33.16
N GLU A 393 -4.06 -11.38 33.16
CA GLU A 393 -3.88 -12.44 32.15
C GLU A 393 -4.21 -11.92 30.76
N ARG A 394 -5.37 -11.26 30.61
CA ARG A 394 -5.78 -10.65 29.33
C ARG A 394 -4.79 -9.57 28.86
N LEU A 395 -4.25 -8.75 29.75
CA LEU A 395 -3.32 -7.66 29.40
C LEU A 395 -1.85 -8.08 29.25
N SER A 396 -1.45 -9.27 29.71
CA SER A 396 -0.05 -9.72 29.68
C SER A 396 0.57 -9.65 28.27
N LEU A 397 1.88 -9.52 28.19
CA LEU A 397 2.62 -9.64 26.92
C LEU A 397 2.82 -11.11 26.52
N ILE A 398 2.65 -12.03 27.48
CA ILE A 398 2.78 -13.46 27.30
C ILE A 398 1.38 -14.07 27.37
N GLU A 399 1.02 -14.83 26.34
CA GLU A 399 -0.16 -15.69 26.31
C GLU A 399 0.20 -17.04 26.94
N GLU A 400 -0.52 -17.41 28.00
CA GLU A 400 -0.39 -18.71 28.65
C GLU A 400 -1.25 -19.76 27.93
N GLY A 401 -0.88 -21.03 28.05
CA GLY A 401 -1.58 -22.14 27.39
C GLY A 401 -0.65 -23.32 27.13
N PRO A 402 -1.09 -24.32 26.34
CA PRO A 402 -0.26 -25.48 25.98
C PRO A 402 1.04 -25.08 25.26
N HIS A 403 0.98 -23.99 24.47
CA HIS A 403 2.11 -23.37 23.83
C HIS A 403 2.10 -21.88 24.15
N ARG A 404 3.07 -21.42 24.95
CA ARG A 404 3.17 -20.01 25.32
C ARG A 404 3.56 -19.17 24.12
N LYS A 405 3.05 -17.94 24.04
CA LYS A 405 3.36 -17.03 22.94
C LYS A 405 3.65 -15.62 23.42
N VAL A 406 4.46 -14.90 22.65
CA VAL A 406 4.67 -13.46 22.77
C VAL A 406 3.61 -12.74 21.92
N ARG A 407 2.82 -11.86 22.52
CA ARG A 407 1.76 -11.07 21.85
C ARG A 407 2.32 -9.74 21.36
N MET A 408 2.60 -9.61 20.06
CA MET A 408 3.33 -8.46 19.51
C MET A 408 2.51 -7.17 19.54
N ALA A 409 1.19 -7.27 19.30
CA ALA A 409 0.29 -6.12 19.45
C ALA A 409 0.31 -5.55 20.87
N HIS A 410 0.38 -6.43 21.89
CA HIS A 410 0.45 -6.00 23.29
C HIS A 410 1.78 -5.33 23.59
N LEU A 411 2.88 -5.88 23.07
CA LEU A 411 4.22 -5.28 23.18
C LEU A 411 4.24 -3.88 22.57
N ALA A 412 3.66 -3.71 21.38
CA ALA A 412 3.55 -2.42 20.70
C ALA A 412 2.73 -1.41 21.52
N VAL A 413 1.55 -1.80 22.02
CA VAL A 413 0.70 -0.93 22.84
C VAL A 413 1.38 -0.50 24.14
N VAL A 414 2.01 -1.44 24.85
CA VAL A 414 2.70 -1.15 26.13
C VAL A 414 3.93 -0.27 25.92
N GLY A 415 4.68 -0.51 24.85
CA GLY A 415 5.89 0.22 24.49
C GLY A 415 5.67 1.58 23.82
N SER A 416 4.42 1.97 23.53
CA SER A 416 4.12 3.21 22.80
C SER A 416 3.45 4.27 23.67
N HIS A 417 3.74 5.54 23.40
CA HIS A 417 3.02 6.67 24.01
C HIS A 417 1.68 6.98 23.32
N THR A 418 1.48 6.52 22.08
CA THR A 418 0.23 6.71 21.34
C THR A 418 -0.07 5.50 20.47
N VAL A 419 -1.34 5.12 20.42
CA VAL A 419 -1.89 4.07 19.57
C VAL A 419 -2.99 4.68 18.71
N ASN A 420 -2.96 4.46 17.40
CA ASN A 420 -4.01 4.97 16.53
C ASN A 420 -4.59 3.92 15.58
N GLY A 421 -5.88 4.06 15.30
CA GLY A 421 -6.53 3.43 14.16
C GLY A 421 -6.49 4.32 12.91
N VAL A 422 -7.07 3.81 11.82
CA VAL A 422 -6.87 4.30 10.45
C VAL A 422 -8.15 4.78 9.75
N ALA A 423 -9.25 4.77 10.48
CA ALA A 423 -10.56 5.33 10.16
C ALA A 423 -11.35 5.47 11.47
N GLU A 424 -12.38 6.31 11.51
CA GLU A 424 -13.09 6.61 12.76
C GLU A 424 -13.77 5.36 13.35
N LEU A 425 -14.51 4.60 12.53
CA LEU A 425 -15.14 3.34 12.95
C LEU A 425 -14.09 2.35 13.46
N HIS A 426 -12.97 2.21 12.75
CA HIS A 426 -11.90 1.29 13.13
C HIS A 426 -11.28 1.68 14.48
N SER A 427 -10.99 2.96 14.68
CA SER A 427 -10.45 3.49 15.93
C SER A 427 -11.40 3.29 17.11
N ARG A 428 -12.71 3.42 16.87
CA ARG A 428 -13.74 3.06 17.84
C ARG A 428 -13.73 1.57 18.17
N LEU A 429 -13.76 0.69 17.17
CA LEU A 429 -13.75 -0.77 17.36
C LEU A 429 -12.45 -1.27 18.01
N LEU A 430 -11.31 -0.61 17.76
CA LEU A 430 -10.07 -0.87 18.49
C LEU A 430 -10.22 -0.60 19.99
N LYS A 431 -10.85 0.52 20.34
CA LYS A 431 -11.04 0.94 21.73
C LYS A 431 -12.12 0.14 22.45
N GLU A 432 -13.16 -0.28 21.74
CA GLU A 432 -14.33 -0.97 22.32
C GLU A 432 -14.15 -2.49 22.38
N ASN A 433 -13.42 -3.07 21.42
CA ASN A 433 -13.31 -4.52 21.28
C ASN A 433 -11.87 -5.01 21.47
N LEU A 434 -10.96 -4.63 20.57
CA LEU A 434 -9.65 -5.29 20.48
C LEU A 434 -8.71 -4.94 21.64
N PHE A 435 -8.70 -3.68 22.04
CA PHE A 435 -7.84 -3.13 23.09
C PHE A 435 -8.65 -2.50 24.21
N ALA A 436 -9.86 -3.00 24.48
CA ALA A 436 -10.78 -2.47 25.49
C ALA A 436 -10.14 -2.35 26.88
N GLU A 437 -9.44 -3.38 27.31
CA GLU A 437 -8.74 -3.37 28.59
C GLU A 437 -7.58 -2.37 28.59
N PHE A 438 -6.82 -2.25 27.50
CA PHE A 438 -5.75 -1.24 27.40
C PHE A 438 -6.32 0.18 27.38
N ALA A 439 -7.45 0.41 26.74
CA ALA A 439 -8.15 1.69 26.74
C ALA A 439 -8.67 2.07 28.14
N ARG A 440 -9.05 1.10 28.96
CA ARG A 440 -9.37 1.32 30.38
C ARG A 440 -8.13 1.69 31.20
N VAL A 441 -6.95 1.17 30.85
CA VAL A 441 -5.68 1.56 31.47
C VAL A 441 -5.25 2.95 31.00
N TRP A 442 -5.29 3.23 29.70
CA TRP A 442 -4.78 4.47 29.12
C TRP A 442 -5.78 5.07 28.13
N PRO A 443 -6.86 5.72 28.62
CA PRO A 443 -7.92 6.22 27.75
C PRO A 443 -7.43 7.27 26.74
N ASP A 444 -6.45 8.09 27.14
CA ASP A 444 -5.93 9.20 26.34
C ASP A 444 -4.84 8.78 25.34
N ARG A 445 -4.38 7.51 25.37
CA ARG A 445 -3.36 7.02 24.41
C ARG A 445 -3.95 6.60 23.07
N PHE A 446 -5.25 6.31 23.02
CA PHE A 446 -5.92 5.85 21.81
C PHE A 446 -6.46 7.03 21.01
N THR A 447 -6.13 7.09 19.73
CA THR A 447 -6.54 8.18 18.85
C THR A 447 -6.90 7.67 17.46
N ASN A 448 -7.40 8.55 16.59
CA ASN A 448 -7.72 8.25 15.20
C ASN A 448 -6.95 9.17 14.27
N ILE A 449 -6.36 8.61 13.22
CA ILE A 449 -5.92 9.36 12.05
C ILE A 449 -6.40 8.59 10.82
N THR A 450 -7.47 9.10 10.18
CA THR A 450 -7.98 8.48 8.96
C THR A 450 -6.91 8.50 7.87
N ASN A 451 -6.73 7.37 7.18
CA ASN A 451 -5.84 7.25 6.03
C ASN A 451 -6.11 8.28 4.93
N GLY A 452 -5.14 8.40 4.03
CA GLY A 452 -5.26 9.21 2.82
C GLY A 452 -4.36 8.67 1.71
N VAL A 453 -4.54 9.23 0.51
CA VAL A 453 -3.76 8.88 -0.69
C VAL A 453 -3.18 10.15 -1.30
N THR A 454 -2.01 10.03 -1.92
CA THR A 454 -1.37 11.18 -2.56
C THR A 454 -2.13 11.62 -3.82
N PRO A 455 -2.51 12.90 -3.96
CA PRO A 455 -3.08 13.42 -5.20
C PRO A 455 -2.08 13.45 -6.37
N ARG A 456 -0.77 13.53 -6.11
CA ARG A 456 0.22 13.60 -7.20
C ARG A 456 0.20 12.32 -8.01
N ARG A 457 0.29 11.15 -7.35
CA ARG A 457 0.24 9.88 -8.07
C ARG A 457 -1.15 9.54 -8.57
N TRP A 458 -2.16 9.68 -7.71
CA TRP A 458 -3.49 9.14 -7.98
C TRP A 458 -4.43 10.08 -8.73
N LEU A 459 -4.02 11.32 -9.00
CA LEU A 459 -4.68 12.24 -9.93
C LEU A 459 -3.70 12.75 -10.99
N ALA A 460 -2.62 13.43 -10.61
CA ALA A 460 -1.76 14.11 -11.58
C ALA A 460 -1.01 13.15 -12.52
N VAL A 461 -0.47 12.05 -11.98
CA VAL A 461 0.20 10.99 -12.77
C VAL A 461 -0.82 10.04 -13.39
N ALA A 462 -1.78 9.53 -12.61
CA ALA A 462 -2.74 8.53 -13.10
C ALA A 462 -3.71 9.09 -14.15
N ASN A 463 -4.12 10.35 -14.03
CA ASN A 463 -5.16 10.96 -14.86
C ASN A 463 -4.76 12.36 -15.37
N PRO A 464 -3.73 12.46 -16.24
CA PRO A 464 -3.29 13.76 -16.77
C PRO A 464 -4.40 14.59 -17.44
N PRO A 465 -5.36 13.99 -18.21
CA PRO A 465 -6.49 14.75 -18.75
C PRO A 465 -7.39 15.36 -17.67
N LEU A 466 -7.68 14.63 -16.58
CA LEU A 466 -8.41 15.19 -15.45
C LEU A 466 -7.60 16.27 -14.74
N ALA A 467 -6.30 16.06 -14.53
CA ALA A 467 -5.43 17.06 -13.92
C ALA A 467 -5.41 18.37 -14.73
N ALA A 468 -5.40 18.30 -16.06
CA ALA A 468 -5.53 19.47 -16.94
C ALA A 468 -6.89 20.15 -16.80
N LEU A 469 -7.99 19.39 -16.77
CA LEU A 469 -9.34 19.92 -16.54
C LEU A 469 -9.44 20.63 -15.18
N LEU A 470 -8.84 20.07 -14.13
CA LEU A 470 -8.76 20.68 -12.81
C LEU A 470 -7.94 21.98 -12.83
N ASN A 471 -6.79 21.98 -13.52
CA ASN A 471 -5.96 23.18 -13.68
C ASN A 471 -6.74 24.32 -14.34
N ASP A 472 -7.50 24.03 -15.41
CA ASP A 472 -8.32 25.02 -16.09
C ASP A 472 -9.46 25.55 -15.22
N ALA A 473 -10.11 24.66 -14.46
CA ALA A 473 -11.32 25.00 -13.71
C ALA A 473 -11.03 25.71 -12.38
N ILE A 474 -10.00 25.28 -11.65
CA ILE A 474 -9.74 25.73 -10.28
C ILE A 474 -8.30 26.23 -10.05
N GLY A 475 -7.43 26.22 -11.06
CA GLY A 475 -6.01 26.57 -10.95
C GLY A 475 -5.14 25.36 -10.59
N THR A 476 -3.83 25.55 -10.43
CA THR A 476 -2.84 24.45 -10.32
C THR A 476 -2.49 24.02 -8.90
N ASP A 477 -2.98 24.74 -7.88
CA ASP A 477 -2.53 24.62 -6.50
C ASP A 477 -3.16 23.42 -5.74
N TRP A 478 -4.18 22.80 -6.32
CA TRP A 478 -4.89 21.65 -5.72
C TRP A 478 -3.99 20.43 -5.44
N CYS A 479 -2.86 20.29 -6.16
CA CYS A 479 -1.90 19.19 -5.94
C CYS A 479 -1.27 19.21 -4.54
N ARG A 480 -1.19 20.39 -3.90
CA ARG A 480 -0.73 20.57 -2.50
C ARG A 480 -1.88 20.85 -1.53
N HIS A 481 -3.01 21.33 -2.05
CA HIS A 481 -4.19 21.74 -1.27
C HIS A 481 -5.44 21.07 -1.82
N LEU A 482 -5.58 19.76 -1.57
CA LEU A 482 -6.64 18.95 -2.17
C LEU A 482 -8.05 19.36 -1.71
N ASP A 483 -8.17 20.10 -0.61
CA ASP A 483 -9.42 20.73 -0.16
C ASP A 483 -10.00 21.73 -1.18
N GLN A 484 -9.15 22.30 -2.04
CA GLN A 484 -9.58 23.20 -3.12
C GLN A 484 -10.48 22.52 -4.16
N LEU A 485 -10.52 21.18 -4.22
CA LEU A 485 -11.46 20.44 -5.09
C LEU A 485 -12.93 20.83 -4.84
N ARG A 486 -13.27 21.33 -3.64
CA ARG A 486 -14.61 21.86 -3.36
C ARG A 486 -15.06 22.97 -4.31
N ARG A 487 -14.12 23.69 -4.94
CA ARG A 487 -14.42 24.72 -5.94
C ARG A 487 -15.06 24.16 -7.22
N LEU A 488 -15.11 22.84 -7.39
CA LEU A 488 -15.84 22.18 -8.47
C LEU A 488 -17.35 22.06 -8.21
N GLU A 489 -17.83 22.18 -6.96
CA GLU A 489 -19.26 22.01 -6.63
C GLU A 489 -20.19 22.91 -7.45
N PRO A 490 -19.90 24.21 -7.68
CA PRO A 490 -20.73 25.05 -8.52
C PRO A 490 -20.77 24.60 -9.99
N LEU A 491 -19.71 23.92 -10.46
CA LEU A 491 -19.58 23.43 -11.84
C LEU A 491 -20.30 22.10 -12.07
N ALA A 492 -20.75 21.42 -11.01
CA ALA A 492 -21.45 20.13 -11.12
C ALA A 492 -22.81 20.22 -11.83
N THR A 493 -23.32 21.44 -12.07
CA THR A 493 -24.55 21.71 -12.83
C THR A 493 -24.30 22.49 -14.12
N ASP A 494 -23.05 22.81 -14.44
CA ASP A 494 -22.66 23.48 -15.68
C ASP A 494 -22.57 22.45 -16.82
N ALA A 495 -23.44 22.58 -17.83
CA ALA A 495 -23.51 21.64 -18.94
C ALA A 495 -22.20 21.54 -19.75
N ALA A 496 -21.49 22.65 -19.96
CA ALA A 496 -20.23 22.65 -20.71
C ALA A 496 -19.10 22.01 -19.90
N PHE A 497 -19.09 22.21 -18.58
CA PHE A 497 -18.15 21.51 -17.71
C PHE A 497 -18.43 20.00 -17.67
N LEU A 498 -19.69 19.59 -17.55
CA LEU A 498 -20.07 18.18 -17.54
C LEU A 498 -19.73 17.46 -18.85
N GLU A 499 -19.89 18.12 -20.01
CA GLU A 499 -19.47 17.57 -21.30
C GLU A 499 -17.94 17.31 -21.33
N ARG A 500 -17.14 18.28 -20.89
CA ARG A 500 -15.69 18.11 -20.76
C ARG A 500 -15.32 17.01 -19.77
N TRP A 501 -16.04 16.92 -18.65
CA TRP A 501 -15.85 15.88 -17.64
C TRP A 501 -16.10 14.48 -18.21
N GLN A 502 -17.21 14.30 -18.93
CA GLN A 502 -17.53 13.05 -19.63
C GLN A 502 -16.44 12.67 -20.63
N GLY A 503 -15.95 13.62 -21.45
CA GLY A 503 -14.87 13.37 -22.39
C GLY A 503 -13.57 12.89 -21.72
N VAL A 504 -13.21 13.44 -20.56
CA VAL A 504 -12.06 12.97 -19.75
C VAL A 504 -12.27 11.52 -19.27
N ARG A 505 -13.48 11.20 -18.83
CA ARG A 505 -13.87 9.88 -18.33
C ARG A 505 -13.87 8.83 -19.45
N GLU A 506 -14.39 9.18 -20.62
CA GLU A 506 -14.39 8.32 -21.82
C GLU A 506 -12.96 7.99 -22.26
N GLN A 507 -12.09 8.99 -22.38
CA GLN A 507 -10.67 8.78 -22.73
C GLN A 507 -9.96 7.85 -21.74
N ALA A 508 -10.29 7.91 -20.44
CA ALA A 508 -9.73 6.99 -19.46
C ALA A 508 -10.18 5.55 -19.71
N LYS A 509 -11.46 5.35 -20.03
CA LYS A 509 -12.03 4.03 -20.35
C LYS A 509 -11.46 3.45 -21.64
N GLU A 510 -11.24 4.26 -22.67
CA GLU A 510 -10.57 3.86 -23.91
C GLU A 510 -9.15 3.35 -23.64
N ARG A 511 -8.36 4.08 -22.82
CA ARG A 511 -7.00 3.64 -22.44
C ARG A 511 -7.02 2.33 -21.67
N LEU A 512 -7.98 2.15 -20.76
CA LEU A 512 -8.13 0.89 -20.04
C LEU A 512 -8.59 -0.25 -20.96
N ALA A 513 -9.53 0.00 -21.87
CA ALA A 513 -9.99 -0.98 -22.86
C ALA A 513 -8.84 -1.46 -23.75
N ALA A 514 -7.96 -0.55 -24.19
CA ALA A 514 -6.74 -0.91 -24.93
C ALA A 514 -5.79 -1.79 -24.10
N THR A 515 -5.64 -1.50 -22.80
CA THR A 515 -4.84 -2.31 -21.87
C THR A 515 -5.47 -3.70 -21.65
N ILE A 516 -6.79 -3.78 -21.46
CA ILE A 516 -7.51 -5.06 -21.35
C ILE A 516 -7.30 -5.91 -22.59
N ARG A 517 -7.43 -5.32 -23.79
CA ARG A 517 -7.18 -6.01 -25.05
C ARG A 517 -5.74 -6.50 -25.15
N GLN A 518 -4.77 -5.68 -24.77
CA GLN A 518 -3.36 -6.04 -24.81
C GLN A 518 -3.04 -7.21 -23.85
N ASP A 519 -3.57 -7.17 -22.63
CA ASP A 519 -3.19 -8.11 -21.58
C ASP A 519 -4.01 -9.42 -21.61
N THR A 520 -5.25 -9.38 -22.12
CA THR A 520 -6.20 -10.50 -22.08
C THR A 520 -6.72 -10.94 -23.44
N GLY A 521 -6.53 -10.12 -24.49
CA GLY A 521 -7.13 -10.35 -25.81
C GLY A 521 -8.62 -10.01 -25.91
N VAL A 522 -9.29 -9.69 -24.80
CA VAL A 522 -10.73 -9.39 -24.77
C VAL A 522 -11.01 -7.97 -25.22
N LEU A 523 -12.01 -7.80 -26.10
CA LEU A 523 -12.54 -6.50 -26.49
C LEU A 523 -13.67 -6.10 -25.54
N VAL A 524 -13.56 -4.90 -24.98
CA VAL A 524 -14.59 -4.30 -24.11
C VAL A 524 -15.04 -2.98 -24.70
N ASP A 525 -16.31 -2.65 -24.49
CA ASP A 525 -16.93 -1.41 -24.98
C ASP A 525 -16.79 -0.29 -23.93
N PRO A 526 -16.04 0.80 -24.22
CA PRO A 526 -15.93 1.95 -23.32
C PRO A 526 -17.26 2.66 -23.03
N ALA A 527 -18.34 2.43 -23.81
CA ALA A 527 -19.66 2.96 -23.51
C ALA A 527 -20.39 2.20 -22.39
N SER A 528 -20.01 0.94 -22.11
CA SER A 528 -20.58 0.15 -21.02
C SER A 528 -20.16 0.66 -19.64
N LEU A 529 -20.95 0.45 -18.60
CA LEU A 529 -20.57 0.80 -17.23
C LEU A 529 -19.35 -0.04 -16.80
N PHE A 530 -18.24 0.61 -16.45
CA PHE A 530 -17.05 -0.08 -15.91
C PHE A 530 -17.21 -0.28 -14.40
N ASP A 531 -17.59 -1.50 -14.03
CA ASP A 531 -17.85 -1.96 -12.66
C ASP A 531 -16.60 -2.66 -12.12
N VAL A 532 -15.92 -2.09 -11.13
CA VAL A 532 -14.54 -2.47 -10.83
C VAL A 532 -14.32 -2.82 -9.37
N GLN A 533 -13.85 -4.06 -9.16
CA GLN A 533 -13.36 -4.55 -7.87
C GLN A 533 -11.88 -4.95 -7.95
N VAL A 534 -10.98 -3.98 -7.72
CA VAL A 534 -9.54 -4.24 -7.64
C VAL A 534 -8.95 -4.04 -6.25
N LYS A 535 -8.51 -5.15 -5.64
CA LYS A 535 -7.90 -5.24 -4.30
C LYS A 535 -7.35 -6.64 -4.08
N ARG A 536 -6.56 -6.87 -3.02
CA ARG A 536 -6.14 -8.23 -2.62
C ARG A 536 -7.36 -9.17 -2.54
N ILE A 537 -7.21 -10.40 -3.00
CA ILE A 537 -8.31 -11.39 -2.96
C ILE A 537 -8.37 -11.98 -1.56
N HIS A 538 -9.51 -11.79 -0.89
CA HIS A 538 -9.73 -12.25 0.48
C HIS A 538 -11.23 -12.41 0.72
N GLU A 539 -11.64 -13.43 1.46
CA GLU A 539 -13.07 -13.70 1.72
C GLU A 539 -13.83 -12.50 2.32
N TYR A 540 -13.28 -11.77 3.31
CA TYR A 540 -13.95 -10.59 3.88
C TYR A 540 -14.12 -9.41 2.90
N LYS A 541 -13.33 -9.37 1.80
CA LYS A 541 -13.45 -8.36 0.74
C LYS A 541 -14.53 -8.71 -0.28
N ARG A 542 -15.08 -9.92 -0.16
CA ARG A 542 -16.28 -10.42 -0.80
C ARG A 542 -16.29 -10.39 -2.33
N GLN A 543 -15.15 -10.67 -2.99
CA GLN A 543 -15.14 -10.88 -4.44
C GLN A 543 -16.09 -12.00 -4.90
N HIS A 544 -16.27 -13.05 -4.10
CA HIS A 544 -17.31 -14.06 -4.34
C HIS A 544 -18.76 -13.55 -4.27
N MET A 545 -19.06 -12.49 -3.52
CA MET A 545 -20.41 -11.87 -3.50
C MET A 545 -20.65 -11.09 -4.80
N ALA A 546 -19.64 -10.33 -5.24
CA ALA A 546 -19.66 -9.69 -6.56
C ALA A 546 -19.81 -10.74 -7.67
N ALA A 547 -19.06 -11.84 -7.59
CA ALA A 547 -19.17 -12.94 -8.56
C ALA A 547 -20.60 -13.54 -8.60
N LEU A 548 -21.23 -13.78 -7.44
CA LEU A 548 -22.62 -14.25 -7.39
C LEU A 548 -23.58 -13.25 -8.05
N GLN A 549 -23.46 -11.96 -7.76
CA GLN A 549 -24.31 -10.95 -8.39
C GLN A 549 -24.11 -10.86 -9.91
N VAL A 550 -22.90 -11.10 -10.41
CA VAL A 550 -22.64 -11.20 -11.86
C VAL A 550 -23.35 -12.42 -12.46
N VAL A 551 -23.37 -13.55 -11.74
CA VAL A 551 -24.14 -14.75 -12.17
C VAL A 551 -25.64 -14.47 -12.17
N GLU A 552 -26.17 -13.78 -11.16
CA GLU A 552 -27.57 -13.35 -11.13
C GLU A 552 -27.91 -12.43 -12.30
N ARG A 553 -27.02 -11.48 -12.65
CA ARG A 553 -27.18 -10.61 -13.83
C ARG A 553 -27.17 -11.43 -15.12
N TYR A 554 -26.24 -12.38 -15.26
CA TYR A 554 -26.17 -13.27 -16.42
C TYR A 554 -27.46 -14.07 -16.60
N LEU A 555 -28.01 -14.66 -15.54
CA LEU A 555 -29.30 -15.37 -15.55
C LEU A 555 -30.46 -14.47 -16.01
N ARG A 556 -30.54 -13.24 -15.48
CA ARG A 556 -31.57 -12.24 -15.85
C ARG A 556 -31.48 -11.83 -17.32
N LEU A 557 -30.27 -11.56 -17.81
CA LEU A 557 -30.03 -11.23 -19.23
C LEU A 557 -30.43 -12.40 -20.15
N ARG A 558 -30.14 -13.64 -19.73
CA ARG A 558 -30.52 -14.88 -20.44
C ARG A 558 -32.03 -15.13 -20.42
N ALA A 559 -32.72 -14.69 -19.38
CA ALA A 559 -34.18 -14.69 -19.29
C ALA A 559 -34.84 -13.60 -20.16
N GLY A 560 -34.05 -12.73 -20.81
CA GLY A 560 -34.53 -11.70 -21.73
C GLY A 560 -34.77 -10.33 -21.08
N GLU A 561 -34.34 -10.12 -19.84
CA GLU A 561 -34.42 -8.80 -19.20
C GLU A 561 -33.47 -7.81 -19.88
N ASP A 562 -33.93 -6.58 -20.11
CA ASP A 562 -33.13 -5.52 -20.73
C ASP A 562 -32.41 -4.66 -19.69
N LEU A 563 -31.16 -5.01 -19.39
CA LEU A 563 -30.31 -4.32 -18.42
C LEU A 563 -29.20 -3.53 -19.14
N PRO A 564 -28.75 -2.39 -18.60
CA PRO A 564 -27.68 -1.59 -19.20
C PRO A 564 -26.38 -2.39 -19.43
N PRO A 565 -25.63 -2.14 -20.51
CA PRO A 565 -24.36 -2.80 -20.76
C PRO A 565 -23.35 -2.62 -19.63
N ARG A 566 -22.68 -3.70 -19.21
CA ARG A 566 -21.70 -3.66 -18.11
C ARG A 566 -20.43 -4.44 -18.42
N THR A 567 -19.30 -3.85 -18.09
CA THR A 567 -17.99 -4.52 -18.06
C THR A 567 -17.53 -4.62 -16.62
N VAL A 568 -17.55 -5.84 -16.07
CA VAL A 568 -17.15 -6.11 -14.68
C VAL A 568 -15.68 -6.51 -14.64
N ILE A 569 -14.87 -5.77 -13.91
CA ILE A 569 -13.40 -5.87 -13.90
C ILE A 569 -12.93 -6.23 -12.50
N PHE A 570 -12.35 -7.41 -12.38
CA PHE A 570 -11.66 -7.88 -11.19
C PHE A 570 -10.15 -7.75 -11.35
N GLY A 571 -9.45 -7.58 -10.24
CA GLY A 571 -7.99 -7.56 -10.22
C GLY A 571 -7.46 -7.68 -8.81
N GLY A 572 -6.45 -8.53 -8.61
CA GLY A 572 -5.92 -8.77 -7.28
C GLY A 572 -5.10 -10.05 -7.20
N LYS A 573 -4.27 -10.13 -6.17
CA LYS A 573 -3.46 -11.32 -5.86
C LYS A 573 -4.04 -12.04 -4.64
N ALA A 574 -4.08 -13.36 -4.68
CA ALA A 574 -4.30 -14.22 -3.52
C ALA A 574 -2.95 -14.58 -2.89
N ALA A 575 -2.87 -14.71 -1.56
CA ALA A 575 -1.65 -15.21 -0.92
C ALA A 575 -1.37 -16.67 -1.37
N PRO A 576 -0.11 -17.12 -1.50
CA PRO A 576 0.21 -18.42 -2.07
C PRO A 576 -0.43 -19.62 -1.36
N GLY A 577 -0.54 -19.57 -0.02
CA GLY A 577 -1.19 -20.60 0.81
C GLY A 577 -2.71 -20.47 0.93
N TYR A 578 -3.32 -19.39 0.44
CA TYR A 578 -4.74 -19.13 0.67
C TYR A 578 -5.62 -19.82 -0.38
N ALA A 579 -5.92 -21.10 -0.15
CA ALA A 579 -6.68 -21.95 -1.07
C ALA A 579 -8.05 -21.37 -1.46
N MET A 580 -8.84 -20.88 -0.48
CA MET A 580 -10.16 -20.30 -0.77
C MET A 580 -10.08 -19.04 -1.64
N ALA A 581 -9.11 -18.14 -1.38
CA ALA A 581 -8.89 -16.97 -2.21
C ALA A 581 -8.47 -17.33 -3.64
N LYS A 582 -7.63 -18.37 -3.83
CA LYS A 582 -7.30 -18.89 -5.16
C LYS A 582 -8.52 -19.49 -5.86
N LEU A 583 -9.39 -20.18 -5.13
CA LEU A 583 -10.63 -20.73 -5.66
C LEU A 583 -11.59 -19.64 -6.13
N ILE A 584 -11.67 -18.51 -5.42
CA ILE A 584 -12.43 -17.33 -5.84
C ILE A 584 -11.88 -16.74 -7.16
N ILE A 585 -10.54 -16.65 -7.32
CA ILE A 585 -9.94 -16.25 -8.60
C ILE A 585 -10.35 -17.23 -9.71
N ARG A 586 -10.26 -18.54 -9.47
CA ARG A 586 -10.62 -19.55 -10.47
C ARG A 586 -12.09 -19.44 -10.90
N LEU A 587 -13.00 -19.16 -9.95
CA LEU A 587 -14.41 -18.91 -10.25
C LEU A 587 -14.60 -17.72 -11.19
N ILE A 588 -13.99 -16.57 -10.86
CA ILE A 588 -14.10 -15.36 -11.67
C ILE A 588 -13.54 -15.59 -13.08
N VAL A 589 -12.41 -16.29 -13.19
CA VAL A 589 -11.81 -16.64 -14.49
C VAL A 589 -12.74 -17.59 -15.27
N GLY A 590 -13.33 -18.60 -14.61
CA GLY A 590 -14.29 -19.51 -15.25
C GLY A 590 -15.56 -18.81 -15.73
N MET A 591 -16.04 -17.81 -14.97
CA MET A 591 -17.13 -16.95 -15.40
C MET A 591 -16.74 -16.13 -16.63
N ALA A 592 -15.54 -15.55 -16.65
CA ALA A 592 -15.04 -14.80 -17.81
C ALA A 592 -14.89 -15.67 -19.06
N GLU A 593 -14.44 -16.92 -18.91
CA GLU A 593 -14.30 -17.89 -20.01
C GLU A 593 -15.64 -18.20 -20.70
N ILE A 594 -16.73 -18.30 -19.93
CA ILE A 594 -18.05 -18.65 -20.45
C ILE A 594 -18.85 -17.41 -20.88
N ILE A 595 -18.95 -16.39 -20.01
CA ILE A 595 -19.81 -15.22 -20.25
C ILE A 595 -19.31 -14.43 -21.47
N ASN A 596 -17.99 -14.31 -21.66
CA ASN A 596 -17.44 -13.53 -22.77
C ASN A 596 -17.56 -14.21 -24.15
N ILE A 597 -17.88 -15.51 -24.21
CA ILE A 597 -18.07 -16.21 -25.49
C ILE A 597 -19.54 -16.51 -25.79
N ASP A 598 -20.44 -16.24 -24.85
CA ASP A 598 -21.88 -16.39 -25.04
C ASP A 598 -22.41 -15.27 -25.96
N PRO A 599 -22.91 -15.59 -27.18
CA PRO A 599 -23.44 -14.58 -28.09
C PRO A 599 -24.62 -13.79 -27.51
N ALA A 600 -25.35 -14.35 -26.53
CA ALA A 600 -26.43 -13.63 -25.85
C ALA A 600 -25.93 -12.46 -24.99
N MET A 601 -24.63 -12.45 -24.64
CA MET A 601 -24.00 -11.43 -23.80
C MET A 601 -23.25 -10.36 -24.60
N ASP A 602 -23.14 -10.50 -25.92
CA ASP A 602 -22.44 -9.53 -26.77
C ASP A 602 -23.04 -8.13 -26.66
N GLY A 603 -22.21 -7.16 -26.27
CA GLY A 603 -22.63 -5.78 -26.02
C GLY A 603 -23.45 -5.58 -24.74
N ARG A 604 -23.63 -6.61 -23.91
CA ARG A 604 -24.47 -6.56 -22.69
C ARG A 604 -23.69 -6.84 -21.42
N LEU A 605 -22.83 -7.86 -21.41
CA LEU A 605 -22.04 -8.23 -20.23
C LEU A 605 -20.66 -8.73 -20.63
N ARG A 606 -19.63 -8.15 -20.03
CA ARG A 606 -18.25 -8.65 -20.10
C ARG A 606 -17.70 -8.83 -18.68
N VAL A 607 -16.93 -9.89 -18.47
CA VAL A 607 -16.23 -10.15 -17.19
C VAL A 607 -14.74 -10.27 -17.46
N ILE A 608 -13.95 -9.45 -16.79
CA ILE A 608 -12.50 -9.36 -17.00
C ILE A 608 -11.78 -9.63 -15.68
N PHE A 609 -10.78 -10.50 -15.70
CA PHE A 609 -9.80 -10.61 -14.63
C PHE A 609 -8.46 -10.07 -15.13
N LEU A 610 -8.02 -8.95 -14.56
CA LEU A 610 -6.74 -8.35 -14.89
C LEU A 610 -5.62 -8.98 -14.04
N PRO A 611 -4.65 -9.69 -14.66
CA PRO A 611 -3.58 -10.36 -13.93
C PRO A 611 -2.55 -9.37 -13.38
N ASN A 612 -1.84 -9.81 -12.35
CA ASN A 612 -0.68 -9.13 -11.77
C ASN A 612 -0.95 -7.68 -11.34
N PHE A 613 -2.06 -7.47 -10.64
CA PHE A 613 -2.42 -6.15 -10.12
C PHE A 613 -1.25 -5.50 -9.35
N SER A 614 -0.95 -4.26 -9.73
CA SER A 614 0.21 -3.48 -9.27
C SER A 614 -0.13 -1.98 -9.25
N VAL A 615 0.79 -1.10 -8.83
CA VAL A 615 0.57 0.36 -8.90
C VAL A 615 0.50 0.83 -10.35
N LYS A 616 1.39 0.33 -11.21
CA LYS A 616 1.40 0.63 -12.65
C LYS A 616 0.06 0.30 -13.30
N LEU A 617 -0.53 -0.84 -12.95
CA LEU A 617 -1.85 -1.20 -13.45
C LEU A 617 -2.96 -0.37 -12.78
N GLY A 618 -2.88 -0.12 -11.47
CA GLY A 618 -3.82 0.73 -10.74
C GLY A 618 -3.91 2.16 -11.29
N GLN A 619 -2.80 2.74 -11.73
CA GLN A 619 -2.76 4.06 -12.39
C GLN A 619 -3.59 4.09 -13.69
N LYS A 620 -3.73 2.97 -14.38
CA LYS A 620 -4.57 2.85 -15.58
C LYS A 620 -6.03 2.56 -15.24
N ILE A 621 -6.27 1.76 -14.19
CA ILE A 621 -7.62 1.33 -13.80
C ILE A 621 -8.40 2.46 -13.15
N TYR A 622 -7.87 3.08 -12.07
CA TYR A 622 -8.66 3.99 -11.24
C TYR A 622 -9.29 5.19 -11.98
N PRO A 623 -8.63 5.81 -12.98
CA PRO A 623 -9.23 6.86 -13.81
C PRO A 623 -10.47 6.43 -14.60
N ALA A 624 -10.59 5.14 -14.92
CA ALA A 624 -11.62 4.59 -15.82
C ALA A 624 -12.80 3.94 -15.07
N VAL A 625 -12.77 3.90 -13.73
CA VAL A 625 -13.79 3.21 -12.93
C VAL A 625 -15.06 4.04 -12.84
N ASP A 626 -16.17 3.56 -13.39
CA ASP A 626 -17.48 4.21 -13.21
C ASP A 626 -18.07 3.84 -11.84
N LEU A 627 -18.11 2.54 -11.53
CA LEU A 627 -18.61 2.01 -10.27
C LEU A 627 -17.49 1.32 -9.48
N SER A 628 -17.30 1.77 -8.25
CA SER A 628 -16.28 1.30 -7.31
C SER A 628 -16.87 0.31 -6.31
N GLU A 629 -16.42 -0.95 -6.37
CA GLU A 629 -16.90 -2.03 -5.50
C GLU A 629 -16.20 -2.04 -4.13
N GLN A 630 -16.88 -1.53 -3.10
CA GLN A 630 -16.37 -1.39 -1.73
C GLN A 630 -17.21 -2.20 -0.74
N ILE A 631 -17.30 -3.49 -1.03
CA ILE A 631 -18.30 -4.39 -0.47
C ILE A 631 -17.79 -5.28 0.66
N SER A 632 -16.84 -4.84 1.50
CA SER A 632 -16.39 -5.67 2.62
C SER A 632 -17.49 -5.93 3.65
N THR A 633 -17.39 -7.01 4.40
CA THR A 633 -18.28 -7.26 5.55
C THR A 633 -18.09 -6.16 6.59
N ALA A 634 -19.17 -5.51 7.03
CA ALA A 634 -19.06 -4.36 7.94
C ALA A 634 -18.33 -4.70 9.25
N GLY A 635 -17.35 -3.88 9.61
CA GLY A 635 -16.45 -4.06 10.75
C GLY A 635 -15.16 -4.84 10.43
N MET A 636 -14.92 -5.24 9.18
CA MET A 636 -13.73 -6.02 8.79
C MET A 636 -12.68 -5.20 8.04
N GLU A 637 -13.07 -4.25 7.18
CA GLU A 637 -12.12 -3.36 6.51
C GLU A 637 -11.75 -2.21 7.43
N ALA A 638 -10.47 -2.16 7.84
CA ALA A 638 -10.00 -1.12 8.75
C ALA A 638 -10.16 0.30 8.17
N SER A 639 -10.03 0.47 6.87
CA SER A 639 -10.18 1.77 6.19
C SER A 639 -10.44 1.58 4.70
N GLY A 640 -9.47 1.00 3.99
CA GLY A 640 -9.47 0.95 2.53
C GLY A 640 -8.97 2.27 1.93
N THR A 641 -8.05 2.17 0.95
CA THR A 641 -7.52 3.34 0.22
C THR A 641 -7.82 3.26 -1.28
N GLY A 642 -8.32 2.12 -1.77
CA GLY A 642 -8.76 2.00 -3.17
C GLY A 642 -10.03 2.81 -3.45
N ASN A 643 -10.96 2.82 -2.50
CA ASN A 643 -12.15 3.67 -2.50
C ASN A 643 -11.81 5.15 -2.70
N MET A 644 -10.88 5.69 -1.89
CA MET A 644 -10.43 7.09 -1.98
C MET A 644 -9.91 7.43 -3.39
N LYS A 645 -9.08 6.56 -3.99
CA LYS A 645 -8.50 6.79 -5.32
C LYS A 645 -9.56 6.82 -6.40
N MET A 646 -10.50 5.89 -6.35
CA MET A 646 -11.58 5.80 -7.34
C MET A 646 -12.54 6.99 -7.20
N SER A 647 -12.97 7.33 -5.98
CA SER A 647 -13.82 8.50 -5.72
C SER A 647 -13.16 9.82 -6.16
N LEU A 648 -11.86 10.00 -5.89
CA LEU A 648 -11.11 11.17 -6.38
C LEU A 648 -11.10 11.26 -7.91
N ASN A 649 -11.08 10.13 -8.62
CA ASN A 649 -11.13 10.08 -10.07
C ASN A 649 -12.54 10.16 -10.66
N GLY A 650 -13.58 10.32 -9.83
CA GLY A 650 -14.96 10.48 -10.26
C GLY A 650 -15.77 9.17 -10.32
N ALA A 651 -15.27 8.07 -9.74
CA ALA A 651 -16.07 6.86 -9.60
C ALA A 651 -17.15 7.04 -8.53
N LEU A 652 -18.33 6.50 -8.77
CA LEU A 652 -19.36 6.35 -7.74
C LEU A 652 -19.10 5.07 -6.95
N THR A 653 -19.41 5.09 -5.65
CA THR A 653 -19.16 3.94 -4.79
C THR A 653 -20.45 3.18 -4.51
N ILE A 654 -20.40 1.87 -4.69
CA ILE A 654 -21.34 0.93 -4.08
C ILE A 654 -20.62 0.22 -2.93
N GLY A 655 -21.21 0.23 -1.75
CA GLY A 655 -20.50 -0.28 -0.59
C GLY A 655 -21.32 -0.37 0.68
N THR A 656 -20.73 -1.05 1.65
CA THR A 656 -21.22 -1.18 3.02
C THR A 656 -20.76 -0.01 3.90
N LEU A 657 -21.41 0.16 5.05
CA LEU A 657 -20.92 1.06 6.12
C LEU A 657 -19.74 0.42 6.85
N ASP A 658 -18.58 0.42 6.19
CA ASP A 658 -17.33 -0.15 6.68
C ASP A 658 -16.12 0.75 6.37
N GLY A 659 -15.10 0.68 7.21
CA GLY A 659 -13.87 1.46 7.04
C GLY A 659 -14.09 2.93 6.68
N ALA A 660 -13.40 3.40 5.64
CA ALA A 660 -13.48 4.77 5.14
C ALA A 660 -14.69 5.02 4.23
N ASN A 661 -15.51 4.01 3.91
CA ASN A 661 -16.73 4.24 3.12
C ASN A 661 -17.73 5.14 3.86
N ILE A 662 -17.79 5.02 5.19
CA ILE A 662 -18.60 5.87 6.05
C ILE A 662 -18.17 7.32 5.86
N GLU A 663 -16.87 7.59 6.01
CA GLU A 663 -16.31 8.93 5.88
C GLU A 663 -16.45 9.49 4.45
N ILE A 664 -16.41 8.63 3.42
CA ILE A 664 -16.65 9.01 2.02
C ILE A 664 -18.12 9.42 1.87
N ARG A 665 -19.05 8.55 2.27
CA ARG A 665 -20.50 8.79 2.19
C ARG A 665 -20.90 10.08 2.90
N ASP A 666 -20.41 10.29 4.13
CA ASP A 666 -20.69 11.50 4.92
C ASP A 666 -20.26 12.79 4.21
N ARG A 667 -19.22 12.72 3.37
CA ARG A 667 -18.67 13.87 2.63
C ARG A 667 -19.33 14.06 1.28
N VAL A 668 -19.50 12.98 0.50
CA VAL A 668 -20.08 13.07 -0.84
C VAL A 668 -21.58 13.30 -0.79
N GLY A 669 -22.22 12.90 0.31
CA GLY A 669 -23.66 12.96 0.54
C GLY A 669 -24.35 11.66 0.12
N ASP A 670 -25.43 11.33 0.83
CA ASP A 670 -26.22 10.10 0.67
C ASP A 670 -26.67 9.87 -0.78
N ASP A 671 -27.05 10.95 -1.48
CA ASP A 671 -27.53 10.89 -2.87
C ASP A 671 -26.44 10.53 -3.88
N ASN A 672 -25.16 10.56 -3.50
CA ASN A 672 -24.00 10.33 -4.35
C ASN A 672 -23.25 9.03 -4.01
N PHE A 673 -23.87 8.13 -3.23
CA PHE A 673 -23.30 6.86 -2.76
C PHE A 673 -24.37 5.76 -2.75
N PHE A 674 -24.06 4.58 -3.29
CA PHE A 674 -24.98 3.44 -3.30
C PHE A 674 -24.75 2.55 -2.08
N LEU A 675 -25.51 2.80 -1.01
CA LEU A 675 -25.40 2.06 0.25
C LEU A 675 -26.23 0.77 0.23
N PHE A 676 -25.64 -0.32 0.72
CA PHE A 676 -26.35 -1.56 0.99
C PHE A 676 -25.78 -2.34 2.18
N GLY A 677 -26.50 -3.39 2.58
CA GLY A 677 -26.05 -4.40 3.52
C GLY A 677 -26.17 -3.99 4.98
N HIS A 678 -25.82 -4.93 5.84
CA HIS A 678 -25.91 -4.77 7.29
C HIS A 678 -24.76 -3.90 7.85
N THR A 679 -25.07 -3.15 8.91
CA THR A 679 -24.08 -2.48 9.77
C THR A 679 -23.31 -3.48 10.64
N ALA A 680 -22.15 -3.07 11.17
CA ALA A 680 -21.36 -3.89 12.09
C ALA A 680 -22.17 -4.30 13.33
N GLU A 681 -23.01 -3.41 13.86
CA GLU A 681 -23.88 -3.66 15.00
C GLU A 681 -24.99 -4.68 14.67
N GLN A 682 -25.60 -4.58 13.49
CA GLN A 682 -26.60 -5.54 13.01
C GLN A 682 -25.98 -6.93 12.79
N LEU A 683 -24.78 -7.01 12.17
CA LEU A 683 -24.07 -8.27 12.01
C LEU A 683 -23.69 -8.89 13.36
N ALA A 684 -23.25 -8.08 14.33
CA ALA A 684 -23.00 -8.56 15.68
C ALA A 684 -24.28 -9.12 16.35
N ALA A 685 -25.44 -8.50 16.12
CA ALA A 685 -26.73 -9.00 16.61
C ALA A 685 -27.14 -10.31 15.93
N ILE A 686 -27.01 -10.40 14.60
CA ILE A 686 -27.25 -11.61 13.82
C ILE A 686 -26.38 -12.76 14.34
N ASN A 687 -25.10 -12.50 14.61
CA ASN A 687 -24.18 -13.49 15.14
C ASN A 687 -24.59 -13.99 16.54
N ARG A 688 -25.01 -13.08 17.43
CA ARG A 688 -25.48 -13.46 18.78
C ARG A 688 -26.76 -14.32 18.74
N ASN A 689 -27.58 -14.14 17.71
CA ASN A 689 -28.84 -14.88 17.55
C ASN A 689 -28.68 -16.23 16.85
N GLY A 690 -27.46 -16.63 16.48
CA GLY A 690 -27.20 -17.88 15.76
C GLY A 690 -27.42 -17.73 14.26
N TYR A 691 -26.43 -17.18 13.55
CA TYR A 691 -26.48 -17.04 12.10
C TYR A 691 -26.49 -18.39 11.39
N HIS A 692 -27.45 -18.56 10.46
CA HIS A 692 -27.50 -19.66 9.51
C HIS A 692 -27.76 -19.10 8.11
N PRO A 693 -26.96 -19.46 7.08
CA PRO A 693 -27.10 -18.91 5.73
C PRO A 693 -28.30 -19.49 4.96
N MET A 694 -28.67 -20.75 5.20
CA MET A 694 -29.72 -21.44 4.43
C MET A 694 -31.08 -20.71 4.40
N PRO A 695 -31.61 -20.17 5.52
CA PRO A 695 -32.84 -19.38 5.47
C PRO A 695 -32.78 -18.16 4.55
N TRP A 696 -31.61 -17.52 4.38
CA TRP A 696 -31.46 -16.40 3.45
C TRP A 696 -31.54 -16.88 2.00
N LEU A 697 -30.86 -18.00 1.71
CA LEU A 697 -30.86 -18.62 0.38
C LEU A 697 -32.23 -19.19 -0.01
N GLU A 698 -32.94 -19.84 0.92
CA GLU A 698 -34.27 -20.42 0.68
C GLU A 698 -35.33 -19.37 0.35
N ASN A 699 -35.15 -18.13 0.85
CA ASN A 699 -36.04 -17.00 0.58
C ASN A 699 -35.61 -16.17 -0.65
N ASP A 700 -34.52 -16.55 -1.33
CA ASP A 700 -34.01 -15.87 -2.52
C ASP A 700 -33.82 -16.87 -3.67
N ALA A 701 -34.87 -17.04 -4.48
CA ALA A 701 -34.87 -17.99 -5.59
C ALA A 701 -33.78 -17.73 -6.62
N LEU A 702 -33.43 -16.46 -6.87
CA LEU A 702 -32.41 -16.10 -7.85
C LEU A 702 -31.00 -16.39 -7.31
N ALA A 703 -30.75 -16.10 -6.04
CA ALA A 703 -29.49 -16.48 -5.38
C ALA A 703 -29.30 -18.00 -5.39
N LYS A 704 -30.38 -18.76 -5.14
CA LYS A 704 -30.36 -20.21 -5.21
C LYS A 704 -30.03 -20.70 -6.62
N GLU A 705 -30.66 -20.13 -7.65
CA GLU A 705 -30.36 -20.47 -9.04
C GLU A 705 -28.90 -20.16 -9.41
N ALA A 706 -28.34 -19.04 -8.93
CA ALA A 706 -26.94 -18.70 -9.13
C ALA A 706 -25.98 -19.72 -8.46
N ILE A 707 -26.26 -20.13 -7.23
CA ILE A 707 -25.52 -21.18 -6.52
C ILE A 707 -25.59 -22.52 -7.27
N ASP A 708 -26.80 -22.91 -7.70
CA ASP A 708 -27.04 -24.15 -8.43
C ASP A 708 -26.32 -24.14 -9.80
N LEU A 709 -26.30 -22.99 -10.50
CA LEU A 709 -25.58 -22.85 -11.77
C LEU A 709 -24.08 -23.03 -11.59
N ILE A 710 -23.47 -22.42 -10.56
CA ILE A 710 -22.05 -22.60 -10.25
C ILE A 710 -21.78 -24.08 -9.91
N GLY A 711 -22.61 -24.69 -9.06
CA GLY A 711 -22.48 -26.10 -8.64
C GLY A 711 -22.73 -27.11 -9.76
N SER A 712 -23.44 -26.73 -10.83
CA SER A 712 -23.72 -27.61 -11.97
C SER A 712 -22.49 -27.94 -12.82
N GLY A 713 -21.39 -27.20 -12.63
CA GLY A 713 -20.18 -27.26 -13.43
C GLY A 713 -20.15 -26.27 -14.60
N HIS A 714 -21.11 -25.34 -14.67
CA HIS A 714 -21.27 -24.42 -15.80
C HIS A 714 -20.02 -23.56 -16.06
N PHE A 715 -19.35 -23.10 -15.00
CA PHE A 715 -18.15 -22.26 -15.06
C PHE A 715 -16.84 -23.04 -14.85
N SER A 716 -16.88 -24.37 -14.98
CA SER A 716 -15.76 -25.27 -14.70
C SER A 716 -15.69 -26.45 -15.69
N GLU A 717 -16.17 -26.23 -16.91
CA GLU A 717 -16.15 -27.25 -17.99
C GLU A 717 -16.81 -28.59 -17.60
N GLY A 718 -17.81 -28.53 -16.72
CA GLY A 718 -18.55 -29.70 -16.23
C GLY A 718 -18.02 -30.30 -14.92
N ASP A 719 -16.90 -29.82 -14.36
CA ASP A 719 -16.42 -30.23 -13.04
C ASP A 719 -17.31 -29.66 -11.93
N ARG A 720 -18.16 -30.52 -11.36
CA ARG A 720 -19.11 -30.16 -10.28
C ARG A 720 -18.44 -30.06 -8.91
N ASP A 721 -17.26 -30.64 -8.75
CA ASP A 721 -16.58 -30.71 -7.46
C ASP A 721 -15.64 -29.52 -7.25
N LEU A 722 -15.15 -28.88 -8.32
CA LEU A 722 -14.20 -27.77 -8.27
C LEU A 722 -14.60 -26.67 -7.28
N PHE A 723 -15.84 -26.17 -7.40
CA PHE A 723 -16.33 -25.07 -6.56
C PHE A 723 -17.09 -25.54 -5.31
N HIS A 724 -17.22 -26.86 -5.09
CA HIS A 724 -17.92 -27.39 -3.92
C HIS A 724 -17.40 -26.83 -2.59
N PRO A 725 -16.07 -26.68 -2.34
CA PRO A 725 -15.59 -26.09 -1.09
C PRO A 725 -16.09 -24.66 -0.83
N LEU A 726 -16.16 -23.84 -1.88
CA LEU A 726 -16.67 -22.46 -1.81
C LEU A 726 -18.18 -22.46 -1.53
N LEU A 727 -18.94 -23.23 -2.29
CA LEU A 727 -20.41 -23.31 -2.15
C LEU A 727 -20.81 -23.91 -0.81
N ALA A 728 -20.12 -24.96 -0.36
CA ALA A 728 -20.36 -25.57 0.95
C ALA A 728 -20.09 -24.57 2.08
N ASN A 729 -19.03 -23.77 2.00
CA ASN A 729 -18.77 -22.70 2.97
C ASN A 729 -19.91 -21.67 2.99
N LEU A 730 -20.37 -21.20 1.83
CA LEU A 730 -21.49 -20.25 1.72
C LEU A 730 -22.82 -20.81 2.23
N CYS A 731 -23.08 -22.10 2.04
CA CYS A 731 -24.33 -22.75 2.47
C CYS A 731 -24.28 -23.28 3.92
N SER A 732 -23.14 -23.18 4.61
CA SER A 732 -23.00 -23.69 5.99
C SER A 732 -22.54 -22.61 6.98
N SER A 733 -21.28 -22.21 6.95
CA SER A 733 -20.66 -21.29 7.90
C SER A 733 -20.81 -19.82 7.51
N ASP A 734 -20.67 -19.54 6.20
CA ASP A 734 -20.63 -18.22 5.57
C ASP A 734 -20.07 -17.13 6.49
N PRO A 735 -18.77 -17.22 6.85
CA PRO A 735 -18.18 -16.41 7.92
C PRO A 735 -18.28 -14.90 7.67
N PHE A 736 -18.46 -14.50 6.41
CA PHE A 736 -18.50 -13.12 5.95
C PHE A 736 -19.90 -12.65 5.55
N ARG A 737 -20.93 -13.44 5.86
CA ARG A 737 -22.34 -13.08 5.75
C ARG A 737 -22.71 -12.65 4.32
N VAL A 738 -22.15 -13.35 3.35
CA VAL A 738 -22.41 -13.13 1.93
C VAL A 738 -23.89 -13.35 1.63
N MET A 739 -24.49 -14.43 2.15
CA MET A 739 -25.90 -14.74 1.91
C MET A 739 -26.84 -13.71 2.56
N ALA A 740 -26.44 -13.14 3.70
CA ALA A 740 -27.23 -12.12 4.38
C ALA A 740 -27.29 -10.79 3.61
N ASP A 741 -26.22 -10.41 2.91
CA ASP A 741 -26.13 -9.12 2.20
C ASP A 741 -26.45 -9.21 0.70
N LEU A 742 -26.49 -10.41 0.10
CA LEU A 742 -26.60 -10.59 -1.36
C LEU A 742 -27.87 -9.95 -1.95
N GLY A 743 -29.02 -10.11 -1.29
CA GLY A 743 -30.28 -9.51 -1.76
C GLY A 743 -30.26 -7.97 -1.74
N ASP A 744 -29.71 -7.38 -0.68
CA ASP A 744 -29.55 -5.93 -0.56
C ASP A 744 -28.52 -5.38 -1.55
N TYR A 745 -27.46 -6.14 -1.80
CA TYR A 745 -26.46 -5.82 -2.81
C TYR A 745 -27.07 -5.80 -4.21
N ARG A 746 -27.88 -6.81 -4.57
CA ARG A 746 -28.62 -6.84 -5.84
C ARG A 746 -29.58 -5.65 -5.97
N ARG A 747 -30.28 -5.26 -4.89
CA ARG A 747 -31.13 -4.05 -4.89
C ARG A 747 -30.33 -2.80 -5.25
N ALA A 748 -29.21 -2.56 -4.56
CA ALA A 748 -28.37 -1.40 -4.82
C ALA A 748 -27.77 -1.42 -6.24
N GLN A 749 -27.45 -2.60 -6.77
CA GLN A 749 -27.00 -2.73 -8.16
C GLN A 749 -28.09 -2.36 -9.19
N ASN A 750 -29.36 -2.61 -8.90
CA ASN A 750 -30.47 -2.13 -9.73
C ASN A 750 -30.66 -0.60 -9.64
N GLU A 751 -30.37 0.00 -8.47
CA GLU A 751 -30.34 1.46 -8.30
C GLU A 751 -29.20 2.09 -9.13
N VAL A 752 -28.04 1.44 -9.19
CA VAL A 752 -26.93 1.83 -10.07
C VAL A 752 -27.36 1.78 -11.54
N ASP A 753 -27.97 0.68 -11.99
CA ASP A 753 -28.47 0.55 -13.37
C ASP A 753 -29.44 1.69 -13.72
N SER A 754 -30.34 2.03 -12.80
CA SER A 754 -31.31 3.12 -12.99
C SER A 754 -30.63 4.49 -13.07
N ALA A 755 -29.61 4.75 -12.24
CA ALA A 755 -28.87 6.00 -12.25
C ALA A 755 -27.98 6.15 -13.49
N TRP A 756 -27.40 5.04 -13.99
CA TRP A 756 -26.55 5.03 -15.18
C TRP A 756 -27.31 5.43 -16.46
N CYS A 757 -28.61 5.11 -16.55
CA CYS A 757 -29.45 5.54 -17.66
C CYS A 757 -29.66 7.07 -17.73
N ASP A 758 -29.36 7.81 -16.65
CA ASP A 758 -29.37 9.28 -16.62
C ASP A 758 -27.92 9.81 -16.61
N ALA A 759 -27.37 10.00 -17.81
CA ALA A 759 -25.98 10.46 -17.99
C ALA A 759 -25.68 11.82 -17.32
N GLY A 760 -26.67 12.72 -17.27
CA GLY A 760 -26.54 14.03 -16.65
C GLY A 760 -26.43 13.90 -15.13
N ARG A 761 -27.34 13.15 -14.51
CA ARG A 761 -27.29 12.84 -13.09
C ARG A 761 -26.02 12.10 -12.70
N TRP A 762 -25.62 11.08 -13.46
CA TRP A 762 -24.39 10.33 -13.19
C TRP A 762 -23.15 11.22 -13.20
N SER A 763 -23.05 12.12 -14.19
CA SER A 763 -21.91 13.04 -14.31
C SER A 763 -21.86 14.04 -13.16
N MET A 764 -23.02 14.57 -12.75
CA MET A 764 -23.12 15.42 -11.56
C MET A 764 -22.64 14.68 -10.30
N MET A 765 -23.12 13.46 -10.06
CA MET A 765 -22.69 12.64 -8.92
C MET A 765 -21.17 12.38 -8.96
N SER A 766 -20.62 12.13 -10.15
CA SER A 766 -19.20 11.88 -10.39
C SER A 766 -18.35 13.11 -10.01
N VAL A 767 -18.72 14.30 -10.50
CA VAL A 767 -18.05 15.56 -10.14
C VAL A 767 -18.11 15.82 -8.65
N LEU A 768 -19.27 15.64 -8.02
CA LEU A 768 -19.45 15.86 -6.58
C LEU A 768 -18.61 14.89 -5.74
N ASN A 769 -18.42 13.64 -6.18
CA ASN A 769 -17.51 12.70 -5.53
C ASN A 769 -16.07 13.23 -5.54
N THR A 770 -15.56 13.69 -6.69
CA THR A 770 -14.22 14.31 -6.76
C THR A 770 -14.15 15.57 -5.90
N ALA A 771 -15.13 16.47 -6.01
CA ALA A 771 -15.15 17.77 -5.33
C ALA A 771 -15.10 17.65 -3.80
N ARG A 772 -15.74 16.62 -3.25
CA ARG A 772 -15.93 16.44 -1.80
C ARG A 772 -14.92 15.50 -1.15
N CYS A 773 -14.06 14.85 -1.94
CA CYS A 773 -13.06 13.89 -1.46
C CYS A 773 -11.70 14.49 -1.06
N GLY A 774 -11.55 15.82 -1.04
CA GLY A 774 -10.27 16.48 -0.68
C GLY A 774 -9.70 16.11 0.70
N PHE A 775 -10.58 15.73 1.65
CA PHE A 775 -10.18 15.24 2.99
C PHE A 775 -9.28 13.99 2.95
N PHE A 776 -9.38 13.18 1.90
CA PHE A 776 -8.63 11.93 1.76
C PHE A 776 -7.23 12.12 1.17
N SER A 777 -6.72 13.36 1.09
CA SER A 777 -5.29 13.58 0.85
C SER A 777 -4.46 12.97 1.98
N SER A 778 -3.41 12.24 1.63
CA SER A 778 -2.41 11.79 2.59
C SER A 778 -1.64 12.95 3.25
N ASP A 779 -1.63 14.15 2.65
CA ASP A 779 -1.01 15.34 3.27
C ASP A 779 -1.74 15.70 4.56
N ARG A 780 -3.08 15.64 4.56
CA ARG A 780 -3.91 15.88 5.75
C ARG A 780 -3.60 14.85 6.83
N SER A 781 -3.55 13.57 6.47
CA SER A 781 -3.17 12.51 7.43
C SER A 781 -1.78 12.77 8.03
N ILE A 782 -0.79 13.09 7.20
CA ILE A 782 0.58 13.36 7.67
C ILE A 782 0.67 14.60 8.55
N GLN A 783 -0.07 15.67 8.22
CA GLN A 783 -0.14 16.85 9.07
C GLN A 783 -0.71 16.50 10.45
N GLU A 784 -1.79 15.70 10.52
CA GLU A 784 -2.32 15.21 11.80
C GLU A 784 -1.30 14.36 12.57
N TYR A 785 -0.57 13.46 11.91
CA TYR A 785 0.50 12.67 12.54
C TYR A 785 1.60 13.58 13.10
N ALA A 786 2.07 14.54 12.29
CA ALA A 786 3.13 15.48 12.67
C ALA A 786 2.72 16.34 13.87
N GLU A 787 1.51 16.87 13.88
CA GLU A 787 1.01 17.76 14.93
C GLU A 787 0.60 17.00 16.20
N ARG A 788 -0.11 15.87 16.08
CA ARG A 788 -0.73 15.18 17.22
C ARG A 788 0.21 14.17 17.85
N ILE A 789 1.04 13.49 17.06
CA ILE A 789 1.86 12.34 17.50
C ILE A 789 3.34 12.69 17.48
N TRP A 790 3.93 12.92 16.30
CA TRP A 790 5.39 12.98 16.14
C TRP A 790 6.01 14.26 16.68
N LYS A 791 5.24 15.36 16.74
CA LYS A 791 5.69 16.70 17.09
C LYS A 791 6.84 17.17 16.20
N VAL A 792 6.70 16.93 14.90
CA VAL A 792 7.68 17.33 13.87
C VAL A 792 7.12 18.52 13.09
N ALA A 793 7.97 19.52 12.84
CA ALA A 793 7.59 20.73 12.10
C ALA A 793 8.24 20.74 10.71
N PRO A 794 7.62 21.40 9.71
CA PRO A 794 8.23 21.61 8.40
C PRO A 794 9.57 22.36 8.50
N VAL A 795 10.54 21.95 7.69
CA VAL A 795 11.84 22.59 7.56
C VAL A 795 12.11 22.84 6.08
N PRO A 796 11.71 24.01 5.55
CA PRO A 796 11.93 24.33 4.15
C PRO A 796 13.42 24.33 3.80
N VAL A 797 13.74 23.67 2.69
CA VAL A 797 15.11 23.55 2.18
C VAL A 797 15.28 24.51 1.01
N ASN A 798 16.30 25.36 1.06
CA ASN A 798 16.70 26.19 -0.08
C ASN A 798 17.84 25.51 -0.84
N ALA A 799 17.93 25.74 -2.15
CA ALA A 799 19.05 25.26 -2.96
C ALA A 799 20.38 25.74 -2.36
N CYS A 800 21.25 24.81 -2.01
CA CYS A 800 22.52 25.11 -1.39
C CYS A 800 23.57 25.39 -2.47
N SER A 801 24.29 26.50 -2.38
CA SER A 801 25.34 26.91 -3.32
C SER A 801 26.68 26.20 -3.07
N VAL A 802 26.66 24.93 -2.65
CA VAL A 802 27.82 24.25 -2.02
C VAL A 802 28.81 23.68 -3.03
N ILE A 803 28.66 23.95 -4.33
CA ILE A 803 29.82 23.89 -5.24
C ILE A 803 30.42 25.29 -5.22
N PRO A 804 31.55 25.54 -4.52
CA PRO A 804 32.28 26.79 -4.71
C PRO A 804 32.60 26.88 -6.20
N SER A 805 32.25 28.00 -6.82
CA SER A 805 32.78 28.30 -8.16
C SER A 805 34.29 28.08 -8.11
N PRO A 806 34.92 27.41 -9.10
CA PRO A 806 36.36 27.39 -9.16
C PRO A 806 36.81 28.85 -9.17
N SER A 807 37.54 29.26 -8.14
CA SER A 807 38.08 30.62 -8.04
C SER A 807 38.82 30.94 -9.34
N PRO A 808 38.66 32.17 -9.87
CA PRO A 808 39.00 32.52 -11.24
C PRO A 808 40.45 32.26 -11.63
#